data_AF-A0A924W2P9-F1
#
_entry.id   AF-A0A924W2P9-F1
#
_cell.length_a   1.000
_cell.length_b   1.000
_cell.length_c   1.000
_cell.angle_alpha   90.00
_cell.angle_beta   90.00
_cell.angle_gamma   90.00
#
_symmetry.space_group_name_H-M   'P 1'
#
loop_
_entity.id
_entity.type
_entity.pdbx_description
1 polymer ?
#
loop_
_entity_poly.entity_id
_entity_poly.type
_entity_poly.pdbx_seq_one_letter_code
_entity_poly.pdbx_strand_id
1 'polypeptide(L)'
;MSFSRSVVRGSAGAVAAMAVSALAPTFSAAAWPPGFTSTSIGSGWNQAVGLTYAEFEHTAGEDSRLIVWEKGGRVWQVENGVRNPTPMLNISQEVGDWRDFGLLGFAVDPEFHHNGYIYVMYVVDFHHARYFGTPQYNPNANEYFRDTIGRITRYTCNPADGFRSVLPDSRLVLVGESLTTGFPVCHQSHSIGSLAFGEDGSLLASCGDGASYEVLDVGGPVGGSSNTARTDGIIRQAEDVGAFRSQIVDSLSGKIVRIDPATGNGQPGNPFYDPARPRAAKSRMWAMGLRNPFRFTMRPDSASAQNPPGALYIGDVGWFSWEDLNVCKGPGTNFGWPMYEGLTPFVAYVDNSPINRDTPNPLFNPFPPNGCQQQYFRFRDLLVQDTLAVPSWPNPCDVSVQVPVNIPHFMHTRPAIEWGHGGPSRVGTFSGTTATTCQIGSAGCTPGSQFQGNSSTGGVWYTGTSFPSQYHNTYFHGDFGAGWIHNFVFDADNNLVEQRNFEAHAGAIVAINMDPNTGDLVYINYDQNGQAVIRRLTYTANASPIVNISASPTYGFSPFSVAFSSAGTSDPENHSLTYDWDFGDGTPHSSEPNPSHLYFAADDITAQGTIIAHVFDLDPPGPIGGGNPDVEIIRDGDFPPQGNEDSARQFDTYHAGDQGDVDWIGYSFSSAHEFRWITFQEGKHFGNGGWFNMFEVQVLQGDTWVTVPNVGISPSYSYGNDGLSYETYSITFSPRIGTAIRLHGNPGGSSNFISVGELRIYASQSPVAPQQRTATLTVTDTLQASTSVSITISLNNTPPVAQILEPLDGTIFDICESIVTPLRAAAADAEYSSDQLTCRWQTILHHNKHIHPEPFDYNCDTTTVLSPHGSTGESYYFEIVLTVSDPGGLSTSTSVNVYPTCCAGDWNHSGTLNSQDFFDFLADFFSDNADYNHNGVTTSQDFFDFLGAFFKGCP
;
A
#
# COMPACT_ATOMS: atom_id res chain seq x y z
N MET A 1 -9.71 15.73 -26.23
CA MET A 1 -8.89 16.94 -26.54
C MET A 1 -7.56 16.50 -27.10
N SER A 2 -7.10 17.10 -28.20
CA SER A 2 -5.72 16.92 -28.67
C SER A 2 -4.86 18.01 -28.01
N PHE A 3 -4.21 17.68 -26.89
CA PHE A 3 -2.95 18.34 -26.53
C PHE A 3 -1.80 17.63 -27.30
N SER A 4 -1.96 17.47 -28.61
CA SER A 4 -0.86 17.09 -29.50
C SER A 4 -0.24 18.36 -30.05
N ARG A 5 1.09 18.41 -29.98
CA ARG A 5 1.95 19.43 -30.58
C ARG A 5 1.42 19.87 -31.95
N SER A 6 1.02 21.13 -32.07
CA SER A 6 0.98 21.79 -33.37
C SER A 6 2.42 22.04 -33.80
N VAL A 7 2.99 21.10 -34.57
CA VAL A 7 4.07 21.43 -35.49
C VAL A 7 3.51 22.45 -36.47
N VAL A 8 4.00 23.69 -36.36
CA VAL A 8 3.71 24.78 -37.28
C VAL A 8 4.09 24.37 -38.70
N ARG A 9 3.11 24.25 -39.60
CA ARG A 9 3.36 24.39 -41.04
C ARG A 9 3.53 25.88 -41.32
N GLY A 10 4.77 26.31 -41.47
CA GLY A 10 5.17 27.64 -41.92
C GLY A 10 6.52 27.54 -42.64
N SER A 11 6.55 28.01 -43.87
CA SER A 11 7.61 27.88 -44.88
C SER A 11 9.03 28.32 -44.47
N ALA A 12 9.99 27.46 -44.84
CA ALA A 12 11.37 27.72 -45.30
C ALA A 12 12.33 28.55 -44.41
N GLY A 13 13.24 27.84 -43.74
CA GLY A 13 14.49 28.38 -43.18
C GLY A 13 15.23 27.31 -42.38
N ALA A 14 16.26 26.70 -42.97
CA ALA A 14 16.94 25.52 -42.45
C ALA A 14 17.74 25.79 -41.16
N VAL A 15 17.47 25.03 -40.09
CA VAL A 15 18.45 24.71 -39.02
C VAL A 15 18.19 23.27 -38.58
N ALA A 16 19.28 22.50 -38.45
CA ALA A 16 19.31 21.05 -38.34
C ALA A 16 18.52 20.47 -37.15
N ALA A 17 17.63 19.52 -37.44
CA ALA A 17 16.94 18.70 -36.45
C ALA A 17 17.81 17.49 -36.07
N MET A 18 18.24 17.41 -34.80
CA MET A 18 18.53 16.11 -34.19
C MET A 18 17.19 15.49 -33.82
N ALA A 19 16.81 14.44 -34.55
CA ALA A 19 15.65 13.62 -34.23
C ALA A 19 15.98 12.75 -33.00
N VAL A 20 15.47 13.13 -31.84
CA VAL A 20 15.28 12.20 -30.72
C VAL A 20 13.92 11.54 -30.93
N SER A 21 13.93 10.26 -31.27
CA SER A 21 12.74 9.42 -31.32
C SER A 21 12.16 9.29 -29.90
N ALA A 22 11.21 10.16 -29.54
CA ALA A 22 10.41 9.99 -28.35
C ALA A 22 9.38 8.88 -28.62
N LEU A 23 9.69 7.67 -28.13
CA LEU A 23 8.69 6.64 -27.87
C LEU A 23 7.59 7.29 -27.02
N ALA A 24 6.32 7.17 -27.44
CA ALA A 24 5.21 7.47 -26.55
C ALA A 24 5.37 6.57 -25.31
N PRO A 25 5.32 7.12 -24.08
CA PRO A 25 5.38 6.28 -22.90
C PRO A 25 4.17 5.35 -22.93
N THR A 26 4.43 4.06 -23.03
CA THR A 26 3.48 3.04 -22.63
C THR A 26 3.32 3.17 -21.13
N PHE A 27 2.27 3.83 -20.67
CA PHE A 27 1.92 3.80 -19.26
C PHE A 27 1.62 2.36 -18.88
N SER A 28 2.41 1.77 -17.98
CA SER A 28 2.01 0.54 -17.30
C SER A 28 0.74 0.82 -16.49
N ALA A 29 -0.04 -0.22 -16.19
CA ALA A 29 -1.17 -0.08 -15.27
C ALA A 29 -0.69 0.54 -13.95
N ALA A 30 -1.51 1.43 -13.36
CA ALA A 30 -1.23 2.02 -12.06
C ALA A 30 -0.91 0.91 -11.03
N ALA A 31 0.19 1.08 -10.31
CA ALA A 31 0.68 0.14 -9.32
C ALA A 31 0.55 0.79 -7.94
N TRP A 32 -0.68 0.79 -7.44
CA TRP A 32 -1.02 1.40 -6.16
C TRP A 32 -0.21 0.76 -5.03
N PRO A 33 0.06 1.49 -3.93
CA PRO A 33 0.63 0.87 -2.75
C PRO A 33 -0.24 -0.31 -2.30
N PRO A 34 0.34 -1.35 -1.67
CA PRO A 34 -0.42 -2.52 -1.24
C PRO A 34 -1.66 -2.15 -0.42
N GLY A 35 -2.79 -2.81 -0.71
CA GLY A 35 -4.09 -2.57 -0.07
C GLY A 35 -4.95 -1.46 -0.71
N PHE A 36 -4.43 -0.70 -1.66
CA PHE A 36 -5.22 0.33 -2.36
C PHE A 36 -5.87 -0.19 -3.65
N THR A 37 -7.13 0.18 -3.86
CA THR A 37 -7.88 -0.13 -5.09
C THR A 37 -8.53 1.11 -5.69
N SER A 38 -8.52 1.23 -7.02
CA SER A 38 -9.08 2.38 -7.74
C SER A 38 -10.31 1.97 -8.54
N THR A 39 -11.44 2.66 -8.31
CA THR A 39 -12.70 2.44 -9.04
C THR A 39 -13.21 3.74 -9.68
N SER A 40 -13.87 3.64 -10.83
CA SER A 40 -14.41 4.82 -11.52
C SER A 40 -15.75 5.28 -10.92
N ILE A 41 -15.94 6.59 -10.82
CA ILE A 41 -17.21 7.21 -10.41
C ILE A 41 -17.92 7.81 -11.63
N GLY A 42 -19.15 7.38 -11.87
CA GLY A 42 -19.96 7.85 -13.00
C GLY A 42 -19.33 7.57 -14.37
N SER A 43 -19.91 8.16 -15.42
CA SER A 43 -19.41 8.07 -16.79
C SER A 43 -19.88 9.25 -17.63
N GLY A 44 -19.28 9.42 -18.83
CA GLY A 44 -19.68 10.45 -19.78
C GLY A 44 -19.32 11.89 -19.36
N TRP A 45 -18.28 12.03 -18.54
CA TRP A 45 -17.71 13.33 -18.16
C TRP A 45 -17.16 14.06 -19.40
N ASN A 46 -17.42 15.35 -19.53
CA ASN A 46 -16.90 16.16 -20.62
C ASN A 46 -15.97 17.24 -20.04
N GLN A 47 -14.67 16.91 -19.96
CA GLN A 47 -13.67 17.75 -19.31
C GLN A 47 -14.04 18.14 -17.87
N ALA A 48 -14.27 17.14 -17.02
CA ALA A 48 -14.31 17.39 -15.59
C ALA A 48 -12.95 17.93 -15.15
N VAL A 49 -12.94 19.08 -14.48
CA VAL A 49 -11.70 19.75 -14.10
C VAL A 49 -11.53 19.85 -12.60
N GLY A 50 -12.61 19.79 -11.81
CA GLY A 50 -12.51 19.70 -10.37
C GLY A 50 -13.73 19.08 -9.71
N LEU A 51 -13.56 18.76 -8.43
CA LEU A 51 -14.57 18.15 -7.59
C LEU A 51 -14.48 18.64 -6.14
N THR A 52 -15.61 18.60 -5.45
CA THR A 52 -15.71 18.86 -4.01
C THR A 52 -16.95 18.16 -3.43
N TYR A 53 -17.15 18.26 -2.13
CA TYR A 53 -18.31 17.73 -1.45
C TYR A 53 -19.15 18.87 -0.88
N ALA A 54 -20.47 18.68 -0.93
CA ALA A 54 -21.43 19.54 -0.25
C ALA A 54 -22.10 18.74 0.86
N GLU A 55 -22.09 19.27 2.08
CA GLU A 55 -22.71 18.66 3.25
C GLU A 55 -24.22 18.92 3.26
N PHE A 56 -24.99 17.91 3.64
CA PHE A 56 -26.45 18.00 3.79
C PHE A 56 -26.87 17.39 5.13
N GLU A 57 -27.74 18.07 5.87
CA GLU A 57 -28.41 17.47 7.03
C GLU A 57 -29.35 16.35 6.55
N HIS A 58 -29.14 15.12 7.04
CA HIS A 58 -30.09 14.03 6.91
C HIS A 58 -30.53 13.55 8.30
N THR A 59 -31.77 13.07 8.41
CA THR A 59 -32.34 12.53 9.66
C THR A 59 -31.68 11.22 10.16
N ALA A 60 -30.65 10.74 9.45
CA ALA A 60 -29.93 9.49 9.73
C ALA A 60 -28.40 9.66 9.83
N GLY A 61 -27.88 10.90 9.82
CA GLY A 61 -26.45 11.23 9.78
C GLY A 61 -26.14 12.35 8.79
N GLU A 62 -24.86 12.74 8.69
CA GLU A 62 -24.36 13.63 7.64
C GLU A 62 -24.18 12.82 6.34
N ASP A 63 -24.77 13.28 5.23
CA ASP A 63 -24.58 12.66 3.91
C ASP A 63 -24.08 13.73 2.94
N SER A 64 -22.78 13.69 2.62
CA SER A 64 -22.17 14.64 1.69
C SER A 64 -22.32 14.15 0.25
N ARG A 65 -22.80 15.01 -0.66
CA ARG A 65 -22.86 14.68 -2.10
C ARG A 65 -21.65 15.22 -2.84
N LEU A 66 -21.12 14.40 -3.75
CA LEU A 66 -20.04 14.78 -4.65
C LEU A 66 -20.55 15.78 -5.69
N ILE A 67 -19.86 16.91 -5.80
CA ILE A 67 -20.06 17.96 -6.79
C ILE A 67 -18.89 17.94 -7.76
N VAL A 68 -19.18 17.95 -9.06
CA VAL A 68 -18.17 17.94 -10.13
C VAL A 68 -18.47 19.05 -11.11
N TRP A 69 -17.48 19.82 -11.51
CA TRP A 69 -17.64 20.82 -12.57
C TRP A 69 -16.80 20.52 -13.80
N GLU A 70 -17.43 20.78 -14.94
CA GLU A 70 -16.85 20.66 -16.26
C GLU A 70 -16.41 22.03 -16.76
N LYS A 71 -15.26 22.04 -17.46
CA LYS A 71 -14.61 23.24 -17.99
C LYS A 71 -15.56 24.15 -18.77
N GLY A 72 -16.48 23.58 -19.55
CA GLY A 72 -17.47 24.29 -20.36
C GLY A 72 -18.61 24.96 -19.59
N GLY A 73 -18.52 25.10 -18.25
CA GLY A 73 -19.49 25.86 -17.46
C GLY A 73 -20.69 25.06 -16.98
N ARG A 74 -20.52 23.75 -16.72
CA ARG A 74 -21.57 22.89 -16.16
C ARG A 74 -21.14 22.34 -14.81
N VAL A 75 -22.05 22.32 -13.85
CA VAL A 75 -21.84 21.72 -12.53
C VAL A 75 -22.83 20.60 -12.33
N TRP A 76 -22.33 19.45 -11.89
CA TRP A 76 -23.07 18.21 -11.75
C TRP A 76 -23.03 17.75 -10.29
N GLN A 77 -24.11 17.11 -9.86
CA GLN A 77 -24.13 16.32 -8.62
C GLN A 77 -24.00 14.84 -8.97
N VAL A 78 -23.35 14.10 -8.08
CA VAL A 78 -23.23 12.65 -8.14
C VAL A 78 -23.85 12.07 -6.87
N GLU A 79 -24.82 11.18 -7.04
CA GLU A 79 -25.55 10.52 -5.97
C GLU A 79 -25.41 9.00 -6.16
N ASN A 80 -25.04 8.26 -5.11
CA ASN A 80 -24.82 6.81 -5.17
C ASN A 80 -23.87 6.37 -6.30
N GLY A 81 -22.82 7.16 -6.55
CA GLY A 81 -21.84 6.90 -7.60
C GLY A 81 -22.31 7.21 -9.03
N VAL A 82 -23.52 7.75 -9.21
CA VAL A 82 -24.12 8.06 -10.51
C VAL A 82 -24.28 9.57 -10.69
N ARG A 83 -23.82 10.09 -11.83
CA ARG A 83 -24.00 11.51 -12.21
C ARG A 83 -25.47 11.79 -12.51
N ASN A 84 -26.01 12.87 -11.95
CA ASN A 84 -27.38 13.30 -12.22
C ASN A 84 -27.59 13.64 -13.70
N PRO A 85 -28.80 13.37 -14.27
CA PRO A 85 -29.06 13.55 -15.70
C PRO A 85 -29.17 15.01 -16.14
N THR A 86 -29.37 15.94 -15.19
CA THR A 86 -29.44 17.39 -15.45
C THR A 86 -28.38 18.09 -14.59
N PRO A 87 -27.62 19.05 -15.16
CA PRO A 87 -26.64 19.80 -14.38
C PRO A 87 -27.36 20.70 -13.36
N MET A 88 -26.77 20.84 -12.17
CA MET A 88 -27.22 21.77 -11.13
C MET A 88 -27.09 23.22 -11.59
N LEU A 89 -26.05 23.53 -12.37
CA LEU A 89 -25.80 24.83 -12.96
C LEU A 89 -25.29 24.66 -14.40
N ASN A 90 -25.79 25.48 -15.32
CA ASN A 90 -25.28 25.56 -16.69
C ASN A 90 -25.15 27.03 -17.12
N ILE A 91 -23.91 27.50 -17.19
CA ILE A 91 -23.53 28.86 -17.60
C ILE A 91 -22.67 28.85 -18.86
N SER A 92 -22.78 27.82 -19.69
CA SER A 92 -21.92 27.63 -20.87
C SER A 92 -22.02 28.74 -21.92
N GLN A 93 -23.04 29.60 -21.87
CA GLN A 93 -23.17 30.78 -22.75
C GLN A 93 -22.34 31.99 -22.27
N GLU A 94 -21.86 31.95 -21.04
CA GLU A 94 -21.05 33.02 -20.43
C GLU A 94 -19.57 32.63 -20.36
N VAL A 95 -19.28 31.33 -20.25
CA VAL A 95 -17.93 30.81 -20.05
C VAL A 95 -17.14 30.80 -21.35
N GLY A 96 -15.97 31.44 -21.31
CA GLY A 96 -14.96 31.32 -22.37
C GLY A 96 -14.24 29.98 -22.27
N ASP A 97 -14.69 28.97 -23.03
CA ASP A 97 -14.15 27.61 -23.01
C ASP A 97 -13.20 27.34 -24.20
N TRP A 98 -11.94 27.77 -24.06
CA TRP A 98 -10.87 27.42 -25.01
C TRP A 98 -9.54 27.32 -24.27
N ARG A 99 -8.56 26.59 -24.82
CA ARG A 99 -7.26 26.34 -24.14
C ARG A 99 -7.47 25.79 -22.72
N ASP A 100 -6.89 26.42 -21.71
CA ASP A 100 -7.06 26.19 -20.28
C ASP A 100 -8.19 27.03 -19.66
N PHE A 101 -8.86 27.90 -20.42
CA PHE A 101 -9.95 28.75 -19.93
C PHE A 101 -11.25 27.98 -19.77
N GLY A 102 -12.00 28.28 -18.73
CA GLY A 102 -13.32 27.74 -18.52
C GLY A 102 -13.83 28.07 -17.12
N LEU A 103 -14.74 27.24 -16.63
CA LEU A 103 -15.09 27.14 -15.21
C LEU A 103 -14.04 26.29 -14.49
N LEU A 104 -13.16 26.93 -13.71
CA LEU A 104 -11.99 26.29 -13.11
C LEU A 104 -12.07 26.19 -11.59
N GLY A 105 -12.65 27.21 -10.94
CA GLY A 105 -12.83 27.27 -9.49
C GLY A 105 -14.28 27.08 -9.08
N PHE A 106 -14.49 26.34 -8.01
CA PHE A 106 -15.79 26.10 -7.39
C PHE A 106 -15.60 25.96 -5.89
N ALA A 107 -16.48 26.56 -5.09
CA ALA A 107 -16.51 26.38 -3.65
C ALA A 107 -17.95 26.27 -3.15
N VAL A 108 -18.14 25.44 -2.14
CA VAL A 108 -19.38 25.31 -1.36
C VAL A 108 -19.20 26.17 -0.11
N ASP A 109 -20.23 26.91 0.27
CA ASP A 109 -20.21 27.68 1.51
C ASP A 109 -20.09 26.74 2.73
N PRO A 110 -19.29 27.06 3.76
CA PRO A 110 -19.23 26.23 4.97
C PRO A 110 -20.58 26.03 5.65
N GLU A 111 -21.51 26.98 5.51
CA GLU A 111 -22.88 26.93 6.05
C GLU A 111 -23.90 26.52 4.97
N PHE A 112 -23.47 25.75 3.97
CA PHE A 112 -24.29 25.43 2.79
C PHE A 112 -25.61 24.73 3.12
N HIS A 113 -25.64 23.87 4.13
CA HIS A 113 -26.86 23.21 4.59
C HIS A 113 -27.93 24.21 5.10
N HIS A 114 -27.51 25.41 5.52
CA HIS A 114 -28.39 26.49 5.94
C HIS A 114 -28.70 27.50 4.82
N ASN A 115 -27.69 27.93 4.07
CA ASN A 115 -27.81 29.04 3.11
C ASN A 115 -27.94 28.62 1.64
N GLY A 116 -27.54 27.38 1.30
CA GLY A 116 -27.52 26.86 -0.06
C GLY A 116 -26.55 27.58 -1.00
N TYR A 117 -25.52 28.28 -0.51
CA TYR A 117 -24.63 29.09 -1.34
C TYR A 117 -23.51 28.29 -2.01
N ILE A 118 -23.36 28.51 -3.31
CA ILE A 118 -22.23 28.01 -4.10
C ILE A 118 -21.55 29.17 -4.82
N TYR A 119 -20.25 29.02 -5.05
CA TYR A 119 -19.38 30.02 -5.67
C TYR A 119 -18.68 29.40 -6.87
N VAL A 120 -18.72 30.09 -8.01
CA VAL A 120 -18.07 29.66 -9.24
C VAL A 120 -17.09 30.72 -9.75
N MET A 121 -15.93 30.27 -10.21
CA MET A 121 -14.89 31.10 -10.81
C MET A 121 -14.59 30.63 -12.23
N TYR A 122 -14.78 31.53 -13.20
CA TYR A 122 -14.66 31.19 -14.62
C TYR A 122 -14.12 32.37 -15.44
N VAL A 123 -13.51 32.05 -16.57
CA VAL A 123 -13.19 33.06 -17.60
C VAL A 123 -14.47 33.41 -18.35
N VAL A 124 -14.74 34.70 -18.51
CA VAL A 124 -15.92 35.19 -19.23
C VAL A 124 -15.58 35.32 -20.71
N ASP A 125 -16.42 34.80 -21.60
CA ASP A 125 -16.30 35.08 -23.02
C ASP A 125 -16.45 36.59 -23.28
N PHE A 126 -15.58 37.18 -24.11
CA PHE A 126 -15.59 38.63 -24.32
C PHE A 126 -16.89 39.13 -24.96
N HIS A 127 -17.51 38.35 -25.86
CA HIS A 127 -18.79 38.69 -26.46
C HIS A 127 -19.89 38.76 -25.39
N HIS A 128 -19.88 37.82 -24.46
CA HIS A 128 -20.78 37.88 -23.31
C HIS A 128 -20.48 39.10 -22.43
N ALA A 129 -19.22 39.30 -22.03
CA ALA A 129 -18.82 40.40 -21.16
C ALA A 129 -19.18 41.78 -21.73
N ARG A 130 -19.13 41.93 -23.05
CA ARG A 130 -19.34 43.22 -23.74
C ARG A 130 -20.79 43.47 -24.15
N TYR A 131 -21.50 42.45 -24.63
CA TYR A 131 -22.77 42.66 -25.32
C TYR A 131 -23.97 42.09 -24.57
N PHE A 132 -23.80 41.26 -23.54
CA PHE A 132 -24.93 40.66 -22.83
C PHE A 132 -25.97 41.72 -22.39
N GLY A 133 -27.26 41.44 -22.64
CA GLY A 133 -28.36 42.37 -22.39
C GLY A 133 -28.56 43.46 -23.45
N THR A 134 -27.74 43.49 -24.51
CA THR A 134 -27.88 44.43 -25.65
C THR A 134 -28.40 43.72 -26.92
N PRO A 135 -28.96 44.44 -27.90
CA PRO A 135 -29.36 43.87 -29.19
C PRO A 135 -28.22 43.21 -29.99
N GLN A 136 -26.96 43.52 -29.68
CA GLN A 136 -25.77 42.95 -30.30
C GLN A 136 -25.40 41.57 -29.75
N TYR A 137 -25.98 41.15 -28.61
CA TYR A 137 -25.70 39.85 -28.02
C TYR A 137 -26.23 38.71 -28.88
N ASN A 138 -25.44 37.66 -28.99
CA ASN A 138 -25.80 36.41 -29.64
C ASN A 138 -25.28 35.27 -28.73
N PRO A 139 -26.16 34.45 -28.13
CA PRO A 139 -25.76 33.39 -27.21
C PRO A 139 -24.95 32.25 -27.85
N ASN A 140 -24.85 32.23 -29.19
CA ASN A 140 -24.06 31.26 -29.94
C ASN A 140 -22.74 31.83 -30.48
N ALA A 141 -22.42 33.10 -30.18
CA ALA A 141 -21.18 33.74 -30.62
C ALA A 141 -20.17 33.76 -29.48
N ASN A 142 -18.91 33.44 -29.82
CA ASN A 142 -17.76 33.55 -28.94
C ASN A 142 -16.71 34.45 -29.58
N GLU A 143 -15.93 35.16 -28.77
CA GLU A 143 -14.77 35.94 -29.20
C GLU A 143 -13.47 35.29 -28.71
N TYR A 144 -13.04 34.24 -29.43
CA TYR A 144 -11.86 33.45 -29.07
C TYR A 144 -10.56 34.27 -29.07
N PHE A 145 -9.66 33.95 -28.13
CA PHE A 145 -8.31 34.52 -28.02
C PHE A 145 -8.27 36.04 -27.84
N ARG A 146 -9.39 36.67 -27.46
CA ARG A 146 -9.46 38.07 -27.04
C ARG A 146 -9.09 38.22 -25.58
N ASP A 147 -8.46 39.35 -25.25
CA ASP A 147 -8.25 39.79 -23.87
C ASP A 147 -9.61 39.87 -23.17
N THR A 148 -9.73 39.28 -21.99
CA THR A 148 -10.99 39.24 -21.23
C THR A 148 -10.71 39.23 -19.73
N ILE A 149 -11.68 38.80 -18.93
CA ILE A 149 -11.58 38.71 -17.48
C ILE A 149 -11.97 37.34 -16.93
N GLY A 150 -11.40 36.99 -15.78
CA GLY A 150 -11.98 36.06 -14.84
C GLY A 150 -13.06 36.71 -13.97
N ARG A 151 -14.06 35.94 -13.56
CA ARG A 151 -15.21 36.37 -12.75
C ARG A 151 -15.47 35.38 -11.62
N ILE A 152 -15.95 35.89 -10.48
CA ILE A 152 -16.49 35.08 -9.38
C ILE A 152 -17.97 35.43 -9.21
N THR A 153 -18.82 34.40 -9.21
CA THR A 153 -20.27 34.54 -9.07
C THR A 153 -20.79 33.58 -8.01
N ARG A 154 -21.66 34.07 -7.13
CA ARG A 154 -22.41 33.28 -6.15
C ARG A 154 -23.80 32.96 -6.68
N TYR A 155 -24.28 31.75 -6.41
CA TYR A 155 -25.67 31.32 -6.61
C TYR A 155 -26.23 30.73 -5.32
N THR A 156 -27.56 30.67 -5.22
CA THR A 156 -28.28 29.96 -4.17
C THR A 156 -28.92 28.71 -4.77
N CYS A 157 -28.54 27.54 -4.28
CA CYS A 157 -29.16 26.27 -4.60
C CYS A 157 -30.60 26.22 -4.07
N ASN A 158 -31.49 25.57 -4.79
CA ASN A 158 -32.92 25.51 -4.51
C ASN A 158 -33.21 24.49 -3.40
N PRO A 159 -33.55 24.89 -2.17
CA PRO A 159 -33.84 23.92 -1.11
C PRO A 159 -35.08 23.05 -1.42
N ALA A 160 -35.99 23.52 -2.27
CA ALA A 160 -37.24 22.82 -2.59
C ALA A 160 -37.04 21.53 -3.41
N ASP A 161 -35.91 21.36 -4.11
CA ASP A 161 -35.57 20.13 -4.83
C ASP A 161 -34.41 19.36 -4.17
N GLY A 162 -34.12 19.69 -2.91
CA GLY A 162 -32.97 19.17 -2.19
C GLY A 162 -31.66 19.69 -2.78
N PHE A 163 -31.60 20.96 -3.15
CA PHE A 163 -30.42 21.67 -3.66
C PHE A 163 -29.87 21.11 -4.98
N ARG A 164 -30.69 20.44 -5.80
CA ARG A 164 -30.29 19.85 -7.09
C ARG A 164 -30.25 20.85 -8.24
N SER A 165 -30.83 22.04 -8.08
CA SER A 165 -30.73 23.15 -9.02
C SER A 165 -30.42 24.46 -8.31
N VAL A 166 -30.15 25.54 -9.07
CA VAL A 166 -30.02 26.91 -8.53
C VAL A 166 -31.31 27.72 -8.72
N LEU A 167 -31.57 28.65 -7.80
CA LEU A 167 -32.61 29.66 -7.95
C LEU A 167 -32.19 30.66 -9.05
N PRO A 168 -32.96 30.84 -10.14
CA PRO A 168 -32.53 31.63 -11.30
C PRO A 168 -32.11 33.07 -10.99
N ASP A 169 -32.84 33.74 -10.09
CA ASP A 169 -32.61 35.16 -9.75
C ASP A 169 -31.61 35.37 -8.60
N SER A 170 -31.00 34.31 -8.07
CA SER A 170 -30.08 34.40 -6.93
C SER A 170 -28.66 34.87 -7.27
N ARG A 171 -28.37 35.01 -8.57
CA ARG A 171 -27.03 35.29 -9.10
C ARG A 171 -26.47 36.61 -8.55
N LEU A 172 -25.29 36.54 -7.91
CA LEU A 172 -24.54 37.71 -7.44
C LEU A 172 -23.09 37.65 -7.94
N VAL A 173 -22.67 38.62 -8.75
CA VAL A 173 -21.25 38.76 -9.15
C VAL A 173 -20.47 39.45 -8.04
N LEU A 174 -19.39 38.82 -7.59
CA LEU A 174 -18.52 39.33 -6.50
C LEU A 174 -17.27 40.01 -7.03
N VAL A 175 -16.74 39.49 -8.15
CA VAL A 175 -15.57 40.01 -8.86
C VAL A 175 -15.84 39.92 -10.35
N GLY A 176 -15.54 40.98 -11.10
CA GLY A 176 -15.74 41.01 -12.55
C GLY A 176 -17.14 41.43 -12.97
N GLU A 177 -17.78 42.36 -12.26
CA GLU A 177 -19.07 42.96 -12.67
C GLU A 177 -18.99 43.64 -14.05
N SER A 178 -17.79 44.11 -14.40
CA SER A 178 -17.43 44.73 -15.68
C SER A 178 -16.02 44.31 -16.09
N LEU A 179 -15.63 44.61 -17.35
CA LEU A 179 -14.26 44.39 -17.84
C LEU A 179 -13.18 45.04 -16.96
N THR A 180 -13.50 46.10 -16.22
CA THR A 180 -12.54 46.86 -15.39
C THR A 180 -12.42 46.33 -13.94
N THR A 181 -13.17 45.30 -13.57
CA THR A 181 -13.30 44.83 -12.17
C THR A 181 -13.02 43.34 -11.98
N GLY A 182 -12.69 42.63 -13.06
CA GLY A 182 -12.38 41.20 -13.07
C GLY A 182 -10.89 40.91 -13.01
N PHE A 183 -10.54 39.62 -12.95
CA PHE A 183 -9.15 39.17 -13.03
C PHE A 183 -8.65 39.36 -14.46
N PRO A 184 -7.61 40.16 -14.74
CA PRO A 184 -7.16 40.40 -16.10
C PRO A 184 -6.67 39.10 -16.76
N VAL A 185 -7.25 38.76 -17.90
CA VAL A 185 -6.81 37.66 -18.77
C VAL A 185 -6.33 38.29 -20.06
N CYS A 186 -5.04 38.59 -20.11
CA CYS A 186 -4.46 39.32 -21.22
C CYS A 186 -3.68 38.43 -22.18
N HIS A 187 -3.70 37.10 -22.03
CA HIS A 187 -3.12 36.18 -22.99
C HIS A 187 -4.04 34.95 -23.14
N GLN A 188 -3.58 33.87 -23.76
CA GLN A 188 -4.35 32.64 -24.02
C GLN A 188 -4.21 31.55 -22.93
N SER A 189 -3.55 31.84 -21.80
CA SER A 189 -3.33 30.92 -20.68
C SER A 189 -3.08 31.70 -19.37
N HIS A 190 -2.87 31.00 -18.25
CA HIS A 190 -2.59 31.54 -16.90
C HIS A 190 -3.64 32.55 -16.44
N SER A 191 -4.91 32.21 -16.62
CA SER A 191 -6.02 33.10 -16.32
C SER A 191 -6.35 33.10 -14.82
N ILE A 192 -7.17 32.16 -14.41
CA ILE A 192 -7.70 31.96 -13.06
C ILE A 192 -7.34 30.55 -12.58
N GLY A 193 -7.61 30.24 -11.31
CA GLY A 193 -7.39 28.91 -10.76
C GLY A 193 -8.59 28.42 -9.96
N SER A 194 -8.42 28.37 -8.64
CA SER A 194 -9.33 27.70 -7.71
C SER A 194 -9.97 28.65 -6.71
N LEU A 195 -11.06 28.19 -6.08
CA LEU A 195 -11.74 28.84 -4.97
C LEU A 195 -11.66 27.92 -3.75
N ALA A 196 -11.49 28.51 -2.57
CA ALA A 196 -11.54 27.78 -1.31
C ALA A 196 -11.90 28.73 -0.16
N PHE A 197 -12.54 28.21 0.89
CA PHE A 197 -12.87 28.99 2.09
C PHE A 197 -11.76 28.88 3.13
N GLY A 198 -11.36 30.02 3.69
CA GLY A 198 -10.52 30.05 4.89
C GLY A 198 -11.32 29.65 6.13
N GLU A 199 -10.63 29.21 7.18
CA GLU A 199 -11.25 28.87 8.48
C GLU A 199 -11.94 30.08 9.14
N ASP A 200 -11.61 31.30 8.72
CA ASP A 200 -12.25 32.54 9.13
C ASP A 200 -13.55 32.87 8.36
N GLY A 201 -14.00 31.98 7.47
CA GLY A 201 -15.18 32.17 6.63
C GLY A 201 -14.98 33.11 5.44
N SER A 202 -13.75 33.57 5.18
CA SER A 202 -13.45 34.35 3.97
C SER A 202 -13.31 33.46 2.74
N LEU A 203 -13.66 34.00 1.56
CA LEU A 203 -13.47 33.29 0.29
C LEU A 203 -12.12 33.69 -0.32
N LEU A 204 -11.30 32.70 -0.64
CA LEU A 204 -10.03 32.89 -1.30
C LEU A 204 -10.10 32.42 -2.76
N ALA A 205 -9.37 33.10 -3.63
CA ALA A 205 -9.27 32.76 -5.05
C ALA A 205 -7.84 32.89 -5.55
N SER A 206 -7.41 31.94 -6.39
CA SER A 206 -6.13 32.02 -7.08
C SER A 206 -6.28 32.53 -8.52
N CYS A 207 -5.29 33.29 -8.98
CA CYS A 207 -5.24 33.77 -10.37
C CYS A 207 -3.81 33.85 -10.88
N GLY A 208 -3.65 33.47 -12.15
CA GLY A 208 -2.36 33.54 -12.84
C GLY A 208 -1.99 34.96 -13.25
N ASP A 209 -0.79 35.12 -13.78
CA ASP A 209 -0.25 36.40 -14.23
C ASP A 209 -0.95 36.95 -15.49
N GLY A 210 -1.74 36.12 -16.18
CA GLY A 210 -2.44 36.44 -17.42
C GLY A 210 -1.51 36.90 -18.54
N ALA A 211 -0.23 36.54 -18.47
CA ALA A 211 0.82 36.97 -19.38
C ALA A 211 1.15 35.90 -20.43
N SER A 212 2.04 36.22 -21.38
CA SER A 212 2.45 35.22 -22.37
C SER A 212 3.18 34.04 -21.73
N TYR A 213 2.73 32.83 -22.06
CA TYR A 213 3.41 31.59 -21.70
C TYR A 213 4.48 31.20 -22.73
N GLU A 214 4.51 31.83 -23.91
CA GLU A 214 5.38 31.43 -25.04
C GLU A 214 6.67 32.24 -25.09
N VAL A 215 6.63 33.52 -24.70
CA VAL A 215 7.75 34.46 -24.84
C VAL A 215 7.95 35.27 -23.56
N LEU A 216 9.14 35.85 -23.42
CA LEU A 216 9.44 36.81 -22.35
C LEU A 216 8.49 38.01 -22.45
N ASP A 217 7.61 38.18 -21.46
CA ASP A 217 6.58 39.21 -21.48
C ASP A 217 6.80 40.25 -20.39
N VAL A 218 7.36 41.40 -20.79
CA VAL A 218 7.61 42.56 -19.93
C VAL A 218 6.66 43.72 -20.23
N GLY A 219 5.55 43.46 -20.93
CA GLY A 219 4.54 44.44 -21.35
C GLY A 219 4.80 45.08 -22.72
N GLY A 220 3.88 45.97 -23.11
CA GLY A 220 3.85 46.52 -24.47
C GLY A 220 3.36 45.51 -25.51
N PRO A 221 3.57 45.77 -26.82
CA PRO A 221 3.00 44.93 -27.89
C PRO A 221 3.69 43.57 -28.07
N VAL A 222 4.65 43.23 -27.22
CA VAL A 222 5.42 41.99 -27.28
C VAL A 222 4.52 40.84 -26.80
N GLY A 223 4.36 39.80 -27.62
CA GLY A 223 3.66 38.56 -27.22
C GLY A 223 2.14 38.59 -27.27
N GLY A 224 1.51 39.63 -27.84
CA GLY A 224 0.05 39.70 -27.98
C GLY A 224 -0.72 39.91 -26.68
N SER A 225 -0.04 40.11 -25.55
CA SER A 225 -0.63 40.01 -24.21
C SER A 225 -1.24 41.30 -23.63
N SER A 226 -1.43 42.33 -24.46
CA SER A 226 -1.87 43.66 -23.97
C SER A 226 -2.56 44.55 -25.00
N ASN A 227 -2.59 44.15 -26.27
CA ASN A 227 -2.88 45.08 -27.37
C ASN A 227 -4.32 45.63 -27.32
N THR A 228 -5.29 44.84 -26.82
CA THR A 228 -6.68 45.29 -26.66
C THR A 228 -7.08 45.53 -25.20
N ALA A 229 -6.46 44.84 -24.25
CA ALA A 229 -6.80 44.91 -22.83
C ALA A 229 -6.85 46.34 -22.27
N ARG A 230 -5.88 47.19 -22.65
CA ARG A 230 -5.89 48.61 -22.24
C ARG A 230 -7.02 49.41 -22.87
N THR A 231 -7.28 49.19 -24.15
CA THR A 231 -8.33 49.89 -24.90
C THR A 231 -9.71 49.54 -24.36
N ASP A 232 -9.90 48.28 -23.98
CA ASP A 232 -11.14 47.74 -23.42
C ASP A 232 -11.27 47.99 -21.90
N GLY A 233 -10.25 48.60 -21.27
CA GLY A 233 -10.25 48.97 -19.86
C GLY A 233 -9.97 47.83 -18.88
N ILE A 234 -9.53 46.67 -19.36
CA ILE A 234 -9.22 45.49 -18.55
C ILE A 234 -8.02 45.72 -17.63
N ILE A 235 -7.01 46.45 -18.11
CA ILE A 235 -5.80 46.80 -17.33
C ILE A 235 -5.51 48.29 -17.35
N ARG A 236 -4.93 48.81 -16.27
CA ARG A 236 -4.41 50.19 -16.20
C ARG A 236 -3.11 50.34 -16.99
N GLN A 237 -2.69 51.58 -17.25
CA GLN A 237 -1.38 51.85 -17.84
C GLN A 237 -0.19 51.35 -17.01
N ALA A 238 -0.35 51.31 -15.68
CA ALA A 238 0.69 50.77 -14.79
C ALA A 238 0.84 49.25 -14.92
N GLU A 239 -0.21 48.55 -15.37
CA GLU A 239 -0.28 47.08 -15.46
C GLU A 239 0.14 46.54 -16.84
N ASP A 240 0.49 47.42 -17.77
CA ASP A 240 1.08 47.07 -19.07
C ASP A 240 2.57 46.75 -18.92
N VAL A 241 2.84 45.67 -18.18
CA VAL A 241 4.18 45.20 -17.78
C VAL A 241 4.32 43.67 -17.87
N GLY A 242 3.37 42.99 -18.54
CA GLY A 242 3.42 41.55 -18.77
C GLY A 242 3.34 40.73 -17.49
N ALA A 243 4.22 39.73 -17.35
CA ALA A 243 4.28 38.85 -16.18
C ALA A 243 4.54 39.60 -14.87
N PHE A 244 5.11 40.82 -14.93
CA PHE A 244 5.31 41.67 -13.74
C PHE A 244 4.02 42.21 -13.12
N ARG A 245 2.84 42.01 -13.71
CA ARG A 245 1.57 42.27 -13.01
C ARG A 245 1.45 41.44 -11.72
N SER A 246 2.06 40.27 -11.68
CA SER A 246 2.23 39.45 -10.46
C SER A 246 2.89 40.23 -9.31
N GLN A 247 3.72 41.22 -9.63
CA GLN A 247 4.44 42.08 -8.68
C GLN A 247 3.76 43.45 -8.41
N ILE A 248 2.63 43.76 -9.06
CA ILE A 248 1.85 44.97 -8.77
C ILE A 248 0.85 44.66 -7.65
N VAL A 249 0.89 45.46 -6.58
CA VAL A 249 -0.02 45.33 -5.43
C VAL A 249 -1.46 45.64 -5.80
N ASP A 250 -1.70 46.69 -6.60
CA ASP A 250 -3.03 47.07 -7.09
C ASP A 250 -3.34 46.45 -8.47
N SER A 251 -3.16 45.11 -8.54
CA SER A 251 -3.49 44.27 -9.70
C SER A 251 -4.02 42.92 -9.22
N LEU A 252 -4.94 42.32 -9.99
CA LEU A 252 -5.51 40.99 -9.74
C LEU A 252 -4.84 39.89 -10.59
N SER A 253 -3.59 40.05 -11.01
CA SER A 253 -2.84 39.00 -11.72
C SER A 253 -1.73 38.43 -10.85
N GLY A 254 -1.54 37.11 -10.86
CA GLY A 254 -0.50 36.39 -10.13
C GLY A 254 -0.66 36.50 -8.61
N LYS A 255 -1.89 36.28 -8.12
CA LYS A 255 -2.30 36.50 -6.72
C LYS A 255 -3.02 35.31 -6.12
N ILE A 256 -2.99 35.25 -4.79
CA ILE A 256 -4.13 34.79 -3.99
C ILE A 256 -4.87 36.03 -3.52
N VAL A 257 -6.17 36.09 -3.74
CA VAL A 257 -7.05 37.14 -3.21
C VAL A 257 -7.95 36.58 -2.12
N ARG A 258 -8.25 37.39 -1.11
CA ARG A 258 -9.14 37.08 0.02
C ARG A 258 -10.25 38.12 0.10
N ILE A 259 -11.49 37.65 -0.01
CA ILE A 259 -12.68 38.50 -0.08
C ILE A 259 -13.76 38.06 0.90
N ASP A 260 -14.65 39.00 1.22
CA ASP A 260 -15.92 38.73 1.86
C ASP A 260 -16.85 38.00 0.87
N PRO A 261 -17.32 36.78 1.19
CA PRO A 261 -18.17 35.99 0.31
C PRO A 261 -19.57 36.60 0.09
N ALA A 262 -20.01 37.54 0.92
CA ALA A 262 -21.30 38.21 0.77
C ALA A 262 -21.25 39.44 -0.13
N THR A 263 -20.13 40.18 -0.13
CA THR A 263 -20.03 41.49 -0.79
C THR A 263 -18.97 41.56 -1.89
N GLY A 264 -18.02 40.62 -1.90
CA GLY A 264 -16.82 40.66 -2.74
C GLY A 264 -15.80 41.70 -2.31
N ASN A 265 -15.99 42.40 -1.19
CA ASN A 265 -15.01 43.35 -0.68
C ASN A 265 -13.75 42.62 -0.21
N GLY A 266 -12.60 43.28 -0.24
CA GLY A 266 -11.43 42.82 0.50
C GLY A 266 -11.70 42.80 2.00
N GLN A 267 -11.07 41.88 2.71
CA GLN A 267 -11.20 41.78 4.15
C GLN A 267 -10.28 42.79 4.86
N PRO A 268 -10.70 43.42 5.98
CA PRO A 268 -9.87 44.39 6.71
C PRO A 268 -8.48 43.87 7.15
N GLY A 269 -8.35 42.55 7.35
CA GLY A 269 -7.07 41.90 7.68
C GLY A 269 -6.14 41.67 6.49
N ASN A 270 -6.49 42.10 5.28
CA ASN A 270 -5.61 41.97 4.12
C ASN A 270 -4.45 42.99 4.19
N PRO A 271 -3.24 42.62 3.73
CA PRO A 271 -2.01 43.39 3.89
C PRO A 271 -2.04 44.82 3.34
N PHE A 272 -2.83 45.09 2.29
CA PHE A 272 -2.92 46.40 1.63
C PHE A 272 -4.34 46.97 1.62
N TYR A 273 -5.16 46.56 2.60
CA TYR A 273 -6.55 46.98 2.72
C TYR A 273 -6.70 48.50 2.83
N ASP A 274 -7.60 49.05 2.01
CA ASP A 274 -7.97 50.46 2.00
C ASP A 274 -9.47 50.56 2.34
N PRO A 275 -9.85 51.00 3.55
CA PRO A 275 -11.26 51.06 3.96
C PRO A 275 -12.10 52.03 3.12
N ALA A 276 -11.47 53.01 2.46
CA ALA A 276 -12.16 53.90 1.53
C ALA A 276 -12.36 53.27 0.15
N ARG A 277 -11.62 52.20 -0.17
CA ARG A 277 -11.69 51.45 -1.43
C ARG A 277 -11.63 49.95 -1.17
N PRO A 278 -12.63 49.37 -0.47
CA PRO A 278 -12.60 47.96 -0.09
C PRO A 278 -12.61 47.01 -1.29
N ARG A 279 -13.05 47.48 -2.47
CA ARG A 279 -13.06 46.71 -3.72
C ARG A 279 -11.84 46.90 -4.62
N ALA A 280 -10.87 47.74 -4.23
CA ALA A 280 -9.63 47.87 -4.99
C ALA A 280 -8.87 46.54 -5.01
N ALA A 281 -8.08 46.29 -6.06
CA ALA A 281 -7.32 45.06 -6.20
C ALA A 281 -6.38 44.85 -5.02
N LYS A 282 -5.67 45.91 -4.60
CA LYS A 282 -4.81 45.88 -3.40
C LYS A 282 -5.56 45.50 -2.12
N SER A 283 -6.83 45.91 -1.99
CA SER A 283 -7.62 45.64 -0.79
C SER A 283 -8.02 44.17 -0.69
N ARG A 284 -8.06 43.46 -1.83
CA ARG A 284 -8.39 42.03 -1.93
C ARG A 284 -7.15 41.13 -1.90
N MET A 285 -5.95 41.67 -2.06
CA MET A 285 -4.74 40.87 -2.17
C MET A 285 -4.38 40.20 -0.83
N TRP A 286 -4.10 38.90 -0.88
CA TRP A 286 -3.61 38.11 0.26
C TRP A 286 -2.15 37.70 0.08
N ALA A 287 -1.81 37.13 -1.08
CA ALA A 287 -0.45 36.77 -1.47
C ALA A 287 -0.21 37.12 -2.96
N MET A 288 1.05 37.19 -3.38
CA MET A 288 1.45 37.65 -4.71
C MET A 288 2.69 36.94 -5.24
N GLY A 289 3.08 37.27 -6.48
CA GLY A 289 4.28 36.72 -7.10
C GLY A 289 4.12 35.27 -7.55
N LEU A 290 2.91 34.89 -7.98
CA LEU A 290 2.60 33.57 -8.55
C LEU A 290 2.50 33.66 -10.07
N ARG A 291 2.81 32.58 -10.78
CA ARG A 291 2.72 32.49 -12.24
C ARG A 291 1.36 31.98 -12.69
N ASN A 292 1.05 30.74 -12.33
CA ASN A 292 -0.18 30.04 -12.64
C ASN A 292 -0.56 29.12 -11.46
N PRO A 293 -1.05 29.70 -10.36
CA PRO A 293 -1.41 28.98 -9.13
C PRO A 293 -2.69 28.16 -9.36
N PHE A 294 -2.54 26.97 -9.93
CA PHE A 294 -3.61 26.14 -10.47
C PHE A 294 -4.64 25.81 -9.38
N ARG A 295 -4.23 25.08 -8.35
CA ARG A 295 -5.04 24.83 -7.15
C ARG A 295 -4.26 25.11 -5.89
N PHE A 296 -5.00 25.53 -4.87
CA PHE A 296 -4.51 25.59 -3.52
C PHE A 296 -5.50 24.96 -2.55
N THR A 297 -4.98 24.54 -1.40
CA THR A 297 -5.75 23.96 -0.30
C THR A 297 -5.29 24.56 1.01
N MET A 298 -6.22 24.75 1.96
CA MET A 298 -5.89 25.15 3.32
C MET A 298 -5.47 23.92 4.11
N ARG A 299 -4.44 24.08 4.93
CA ARG A 299 -4.17 23.12 6.00
C ARG A 299 -5.24 23.27 7.07
N PRO A 300 -5.95 22.21 7.46
CA PRO A 300 -6.91 22.26 8.56
C PRO A 300 -6.24 22.64 9.89
N ASP A 301 -7.00 23.30 10.75
CA ASP A 301 -6.63 23.76 12.09
C ASP A 301 -5.35 24.60 12.12
N SER A 302 -5.14 25.41 11.08
CA SER A 302 -3.92 26.21 10.93
C SER A 302 -4.18 27.72 11.00
N ALA A 303 -5.43 28.15 11.21
CA ALA A 303 -5.74 29.56 11.40
C ALA A 303 -5.15 30.12 12.69
N SER A 304 -4.79 31.39 12.62
CA SER A 304 -4.31 32.16 13.77
C SER A 304 -4.72 33.62 13.63
N ALA A 305 -4.54 34.42 14.69
CA ALA A 305 -4.81 35.86 14.62
C ALA A 305 -3.99 36.58 13.53
N GLN A 306 -2.79 36.08 13.22
CA GLN A 306 -1.88 36.63 12.21
C GLN A 306 -2.12 36.03 10.82
N ASN A 307 -2.69 34.83 10.75
CA ASN A 307 -3.08 34.16 9.52
C ASN A 307 -4.52 33.62 9.64
N PRO A 308 -5.54 34.51 9.59
CA PRO A 308 -6.92 34.11 9.85
C PRO A 308 -7.48 33.01 8.92
N PRO A 309 -7.13 32.97 7.61
CA PRO A 309 -7.58 31.89 6.74
C PRO A 309 -7.01 30.50 7.02
N GLY A 310 -5.88 30.42 7.75
CA GLY A 310 -5.03 29.23 7.78
C GLY A 310 -3.90 29.25 6.76
N ALA A 311 -2.97 28.30 6.85
CA ALA A 311 -1.85 28.16 5.92
C ALA A 311 -2.34 27.58 4.58
N LEU A 312 -1.91 28.16 3.46
CA LEU A 312 -2.28 27.69 2.12
C LEU A 312 -1.13 26.92 1.49
N TYR A 313 -1.47 25.82 0.82
CA TYR A 313 -0.58 24.98 0.02
C TYR A 313 -0.96 25.16 -1.44
N ILE A 314 -0.08 25.76 -2.23
CA ILE A 314 -0.38 26.28 -3.57
C ILE A 314 0.49 25.54 -4.58
N GLY A 315 -0.13 24.78 -5.49
CA GLY A 315 0.58 24.30 -6.68
C GLY A 315 0.70 25.44 -7.70
N ASP A 316 1.92 25.84 -8.03
CA ASP A 316 2.20 26.89 -9.01
C ASP A 316 2.93 26.30 -10.22
N VAL A 317 2.38 26.53 -11.41
CA VAL A 317 2.97 26.02 -12.65
C VAL A 317 4.02 27.00 -13.15
N GLY A 318 5.28 26.59 -13.16
CA GLY A 318 6.40 27.41 -13.62
C GLY A 318 6.50 27.46 -15.15
N TRP A 319 7.59 28.03 -15.67
CA TRP A 319 7.70 28.32 -17.11
C TRP A 319 8.36 27.22 -17.93
N PHE A 320 9.64 26.98 -17.68
CA PHE A 320 10.45 26.06 -18.48
C PHE A 320 11.28 25.11 -17.65
N SER A 321 11.58 25.47 -16.40
CA SER A 321 12.60 24.77 -15.63
C SER A 321 12.03 24.05 -14.43
N TRP A 322 11.13 24.71 -13.68
CA TRP A 322 10.73 24.29 -12.35
C TRP A 322 9.22 24.35 -12.19
N GLU A 323 8.67 23.37 -11.51
CA GLU A 323 7.33 23.38 -10.91
C GLU A 323 7.49 23.44 -9.40
N ASP A 324 6.53 24.05 -8.69
CA ASP A 324 6.72 24.29 -7.27
C ASP A 324 5.44 24.20 -6.43
N LEU A 325 5.64 23.74 -5.19
CA LEU A 325 4.65 23.77 -4.12
C LEU A 325 5.01 24.89 -3.14
N ASN A 326 4.23 25.94 -3.19
CA ASN A 326 4.34 27.11 -2.32
C ASN A 326 3.53 26.92 -1.04
N VAL A 327 4.05 27.42 0.09
CA VAL A 327 3.34 27.45 1.37
C VAL A 327 3.19 28.90 1.82
N CYS A 328 1.95 29.40 1.80
CA CYS A 328 1.61 30.73 2.30
C CYS A 328 1.31 30.66 3.79
N LYS A 329 2.25 31.11 4.62
CA LYS A 329 2.12 31.10 6.10
C LYS A 329 1.45 32.37 6.66
N GLY A 330 1.13 33.34 5.82
CA GLY A 330 0.51 34.58 6.27
C GLY A 330 0.32 35.67 5.19
N PRO A 331 -0.22 36.84 5.59
CA PRO A 331 -0.55 37.94 4.69
C PRO A 331 0.69 38.54 4.02
N GLY A 332 0.55 38.95 2.77
CA GLY A 332 1.56 39.71 2.03
C GLY A 332 2.73 38.89 1.51
N THR A 333 2.65 37.55 1.59
CA THR A 333 3.67 36.64 1.07
C THR A 333 3.88 36.85 -0.43
N ASN A 334 5.15 36.92 -0.87
CA ASN A 334 5.52 37.13 -2.27
C ASN A 334 6.42 35.98 -2.76
N PHE A 335 5.91 35.17 -3.68
CA PHE A 335 6.59 33.98 -4.22
C PHE A 335 7.56 34.27 -5.38
N GLY A 336 7.75 35.55 -5.71
CA GLY A 336 8.89 36.02 -6.49
C GLY A 336 8.77 35.95 -8.01
N TRP A 337 7.77 35.29 -8.59
CA TRP A 337 7.51 35.33 -10.04
C TRP A 337 7.32 36.79 -10.51
N PRO A 338 7.88 37.23 -11.65
CA PRO A 338 8.66 36.45 -12.62
C PRO A 338 10.17 36.49 -12.44
N MET A 339 10.67 37.17 -11.41
CA MET A 339 12.11 37.30 -11.17
C MET A 339 12.72 36.04 -10.57
N TYR A 340 11.89 35.18 -9.99
CA TYR A 340 12.26 33.85 -9.53
C TYR A 340 11.31 32.82 -10.16
N GLU A 341 11.88 31.72 -10.63
CA GLU A 341 11.15 30.51 -11.01
C GLU A 341 11.54 29.46 -9.95
N GLY A 342 10.60 29.23 -9.03
CA GLY A 342 10.85 28.51 -7.78
C GLY A 342 12.05 29.08 -7.01
N LEU A 343 13.05 28.25 -6.68
CA LEU A 343 14.21 28.62 -5.87
C LEU A 343 15.27 29.43 -6.63
N THR A 344 15.14 29.57 -7.96
CA THR A 344 16.19 30.12 -8.84
C THR A 344 15.86 31.53 -9.34
N PRO A 345 16.80 32.50 -9.25
CA PRO A 345 16.67 33.76 -9.95
C PRO A 345 16.60 33.53 -11.46
N PHE A 346 15.57 34.07 -12.10
CA PHE A 346 15.38 33.92 -13.52
C PHE A 346 15.86 35.16 -14.27
N VAL A 347 17.15 35.09 -14.67
CA VAL A 347 17.97 36.22 -15.14
C VAL A 347 17.30 37.02 -16.27
N ALA A 348 16.59 36.36 -17.18
CA ALA A 348 15.93 37.03 -18.30
C ALA A 348 14.91 38.09 -17.86
N TYR A 349 14.10 37.81 -16.83
CA TYR A 349 13.18 38.81 -16.26
C TYR A 349 13.90 39.82 -15.37
N VAL A 350 14.92 39.41 -14.61
CA VAL A 350 15.70 40.33 -13.76
C VAL A 350 16.37 41.42 -14.60
N ASP A 351 17.02 41.05 -15.71
CA ASP A 351 17.73 41.97 -16.59
C ASP A 351 16.78 42.90 -17.35
N ASN A 352 15.60 42.39 -17.75
CA ASN A 352 14.59 43.13 -18.50
C ASN A 352 13.48 43.74 -17.62
N SER A 353 13.70 43.83 -16.30
CA SER A 353 12.70 44.34 -15.35
C SER A 353 12.23 45.76 -15.72
N PRO A 354 10.92 45.95 -16.04
CA PRO A 354 10.39 47.25 -16.43
C PRO A 354 10.24 48.19 -15.24
N ILE A 355 9.92 49.45 -15.53
CA ILE A 355 9.59 50.43 -14.48
C ILE A 355 8.23 50.09 -13.84
N ASN A 356 8.13 50.19 -12.53
CA ASN A 356 6.88 50.10 -11.80
C ASN A 356 6.30 51.50 -11.60
N ARG A 357 5.30 51.86 -12.40
CA ARG A 357 4.69 53.20 -12.41
C ARG A 357 3.91 53.54 -11.13
N ASP A 358 3.58 52.54 -10.30
CA ASP A 358 2.91 52.74 -9.02
C ASP A 358 3.90 53.10 -7.89
N THR A 359 5.21 53.04 -8.14
CA THR A 359 6.27 53.26 -7.13
C THR A 359 7.25 54.37 -7.53
N PRO A 360 6.93 55.65 -7.27
CA PRO A 360 7.81 56.78 -7.58
C PRO A 360 9.10 56.75 -6.74
N ASN A 361 10.23 57.12 -7.34
CA ASN A 361 11.50 57.23 -6.63
C ASN A 361 11.60 58.62 -5.96
N PRO A 362 11.66 58.72 -4.62
CA PRO A 362 11.74 60.02 -3.93
C PRO A 362 13.03 60.79 -4.21
N LEU A 363 14.08 60.13 -4.70
CA LEU A 363 15.34 60.77 -5.07
C LEU A 363 15.32 61.36 -6.48
N PHE A 364 14.28 61.08 -7.28
CA PHE A 364 14.17 61.56 -8.66
C PHE A 364 14.33 63.08 -8.73
N ASN A 365 15.32 63.52 -9.51
CA ASN A 365 15.57 64.92 -9.77
C ASN A 365 16.00 65.09 -11.25
N PRO A 366 15.13 65.64 -12.11
CA PRO A 366 15.41 65.77 -13.54
C PRO A 366 16.48 66.83 -13.87
N PHE A 367 17.00 67.58 -12.89
CA PHE A 367 17.97 68.65 -13.12
C PHE A 367 19.44 68.16 -12.93
N PRO A 368 20.32 68.33 -13.94
CA PRO A 368 21.73 67.85 -13.92
C PRO A 368 22.67 68.67 -13.00
N PRO A 369 23.91 68.20 -12.69
CA PRO A 369 24.62 67.05 -13.28
C PRO A 369 24.55 65.73 -12.50
N ASN A 370 24.09 65.72 -11.24
CA ASN A 370 24.10 64.54 -10.36
C ASN A 370 22.71 64.10 -9.85
N GLY A 371 21.62 64.58 -10.47
CA GLY A 371 20.25 64.22 -10.08
C GLY A 371 19.85 62.82 -10.56
N CYS A 372 19.14 62.07 -9.72
CA CYS A 372 18.58 60.75 -10.05
C CYS A 372 17.65 60.87 -11.26
N GLN A 373 17.98 60.19 -12.36
CA GLN A 373 17.18 60.20 -13.59
C GLN A 373 16.07 59.14 -13.60
N GLN A 374 16.06 58.24 -12.61
CA GLN A 374 15.08 57.18 -12.51
C GLN A 374 13.85 57.66 -11.74
N GLN A 375 12.80 58.06 -12.47
CA GLN A 375 11.55 58.58 -11.88
C GLN A 375 10.78 57.56 -11.04
N TYR A 376 10.87 56.28 -11.38
CA TYR A 376 10.17 55.19 -10.73
C TYR A 376 11.12 54.03 -10.46
N PHE A 377 10.90 53.28 -9.37
CA PHE A 377 11.63 52.04 -9.15
C PHE A 377 11.31 51.02 -10.25
N ARG A 378 12.27 50.17 -10.60
CA ARG A 378 12.03 48.94 -11.36
C ARG A 378 11.59 47.85 -10.40
N PHE A 379 10.92 46.81 -10.89
CA PHE A 379 10.50 45.70 -10.04
C PHE A 379 11.69 45.00 -9.36
N ARG A 380 12.83 44.88 -10.05
CA ARG A 380 14.07 44.33 -9.46
C ARG A 380 14.66 45.15 -8.31
N ASP A 381 14.28 46.41 -8.18
CA ASP A 381 14.73 47.27 -7.07
C ASP A 381 13.87 47.01 -5.81
N LEU A 382 12.75 46.31 -5.95
CA LEU A 382 11.72 46.12 -4.93
C LEU A 382 11.56 44.66 -4.46
N LEU A 383 12.24 43.70 -5.08
CA LEU A 383 12.24 42.30 -4.68
C LEU A 383 13.66 41.78 -4.51
N VAL A 384 13.96 41.23 -3.34
CA VAL A 384 15.26 40.62 -3.04
C VAL A 384 15.12 39.13 -2.76
N GLN A 385 16.20 38.38 -2.98
CA GLN A 385 16.28 36.97 -2.63
C GLN A 385 16.19 36.80 -1.10
N ASP A 386 15.58 35.71 -0.66
CA ASP A 386 15.58 35.29 0.74
C ASP A 386 17.02 35.22 1.32
N THR A 387 17.17 35.58 2.59
CA THR A 387 18.46 35.59 3.28
C THR A 387 18.29 35.49 4.79
N LEU A 388 19.24 34.85 5.47
CA LEU A 388 19.33 34.90 6.94
C LEU A 388 20.02 36.17 7.44
N ALA A 389 20.53 37.04 6.54
CA ALA A 389 21.02 38.36 6.91
C ALA A 389 19.86 39.35 7.09
N VAL A 390 20.13 40.53 7.66
CA VAL A 390 19.16 41.62 7.67
C VAL A 390 18.92 42.06 6.21
N PRO A 391 17.70 41.93 5.66
CA PRO A 391 17.44 42.26 4.26
C PRO A 391 17.54 43.77 4.03
N SER A 392 17.96 44.15 2.82
CA SER A 392 18.22 45.54 2.43
C SER A 392 17.75 45.79 1.00
N TRP A 393 17.07 46.91 0.79
CA TRP A 393 16.59 47.41 -0.51
C TRP A 393 17.23 48.77 -0.77
N PRO A 394 18.49 48.83 -1.23
CA PRO A 394 19.15 50.09 -1.52
C PRO A 394 18.49 50.81 -2.71
N ASN A 395 18.36 52.12 -2.62
CA ASN A 395 17.85 52.93 -3.73
C ASN A 395 18.87 52.92 -4.89
N PRO A 396 18.47 52.63 -6.14
CA PRO A 396 19.39 52.53 -7.26
C PRO A 396 20.06 53.87 -7.62
N CYS A 397 19.54 54.99 -7.13
CA CYS A 397 20.15 56.31 -7.31
C CYS A 397 21.14 56.70 -6.20
N ASP A 398 21.03 56.11 -5.01
CA ASP A 398 21.97 56.26 -3.91
C ASP A 398 21.87 55.03 -2.99
N VAL A 399 22.85 54.12 -3.09
CA VAL A 399 22.84 52.85 -2.37
C VAL A 399 22.96 52.99 -0.86
N SER A 400 23.33 54.17 -0.35
CA SER A 400 23.33 54.47 1.08
C SER A 400 21.94 54.77 1.64
N VAL A 401 20.97 55.04 0.76
CA VAL A 401 19.56 55.31 1.09
C VAL A 401 18.73 54.06 0.82
N GLN A 402 17.91 53.63 1.77
CA GLN A 402 16.99 52.50 1.58
C GLN A 402 15.72 52.95 0.85
N VAL A 403 15.06 52.03 0.15
CA VAL A 403 13.69 52.22 -0.35
C VAL A 403 12.78 52.52 0.84
N PRO A 404 11.98 53.61 0.80
CA PRO A 404 11.08 53.96 1.89
C PRO A 404 10.07 52.85 2.22
N VAL A 405 9.78 52.67 3.51
CA VAL A 405 8.80 51.68 4.03
C VAL A 405 7.38 51.83 3.48
N ASN A 406 7.01 53.03 3.01
CA ASN A 406 5.70 53.28 2.41
C ASN A 406 5.62 52.91 0.92
N ILE A 407 6.73 52.50 0.31
CA ILE A 407 6.78 51.93 -1.04
C ILE A 407 6.84 50.40 -0.87
N PRO A 408 5.84 49.65 -1.36
CA PRO A 408 5.85 48.19 -1.22
C PRO A 408 7.11 47.57 -1.82
N HIS A 409 7.84 46.83 -0.99
CA HIS A 409 9.01 46.04 -1.36
C HIS A 409 8.98 44.73 -0.56
N PHE A 410 9.56 43.69 -1.14
CA PHE A 410 9.33 42.31 -0.71
C PHE A 410 10.62 41.51 -0.71
N MET A 411 10.60 40.45 0.08
CA MET A 411 11.58 39.37 0.02
C MET A 411 10.90 38.16 -0.61
N HIS A 412 11.63 37.46 -1.48
CA HIS A 412 11.14 36.25 -2.11
C HIS A 412 10.93 35.17 -1.05
N THR A 413 9.68 34.70 -0.91
CA THR A 413 9.34 33.53 -0.11
C THR A 413 9.53 32.30 -0.96
N ARG A 414 10.58 31.53 -0.65
CA ARG A 414 10.98 30.35 -1.40
C ARG A 414 9.92 29.23 -1.28
N PRO A 415 9.63 28.46 -2.35
CA PRO A 415 8.71 27.33 -2.27
C PRO A 415 9.19 26.29 -1.26
N ALA A 416 8.24 25.53 -0.71
CA ALA A 416 8.56 24.45 0.21
C ALA A 416 9.34 23.32 -0.48
N ILE A 417 9.02 23.08 -1.75
CA ILE A 417 9.72 22.15 -2.64
C ILE A 417 9.46 22.54 -4.08
N GLU A 418 10.42 22.26 -4.95
CA GLU A 418 10.28 22.34 -6.40
C GLU A 418 10.82 21.08 -7.09
N TRP A 419 10.42 20.85 -8.33
CA TRP A 419 10.89 19.75 -9.16
C TRP A 419 11.07 20.20 -10.62
N GLY A 420 12.10 19.64 -11.27
CA GLY A 420 12.45 20.04 -12.62
C GLY A 420 11.69 19.26 -13.70
N HIS A 421 11.47 19.88 -14.85
CA HIS A 421 10.86 19.25 -16.05
C HIS A 421 11.68 18.08 -16.61
N GLY A 422 12.97 18.05 -16.30
CA GLY A 422 13.90 16.93 -16.52
C GLY A 422 15.08 16.96 -15.53
N GLY A 423 14.91 17.68 -14.42
CA GLY A 423 15.93 17.98 -13.42
C GLY A 423 15.66 17.27 -12.08
N PRO A 424 16.38 17.63 -11.00
CA PRO A 424 16.12 17.05 -9.68
C PRO A 424 14.85 17.63 -9.02
N SER A 425 14.37 16.99 -7.96
CA SER A 425 13.50 17.61 -6.95
C SER A 425 14.34 18.15 -5.79
N ARG A 426 14.02 19.36 -5.30
CA ARG A 426 14.85 20.08 -4.34
C ARG A 426 14.08 21.04 -3.43
N VAL A 427 14.69 21.35 -2.29
CA VAL A 427 14.21 22.28 -1.26
C VAL A 427 15.18 23.44 -1.09
N GLY A 428 14.69 24.56 -0.57
CA GLY A 428 15.52 25.69 -0.19
C GLY A 428 16.36 25.40 1.07
N THR A 429 17.59 25.88 1.09
CA THR A 429 18.45 25.89 2.30
C THR A 429 19.37 27.13 2.27
N PHE A 430 20.31 27.24 3.20
CA PHE A 430 21.26 28.35 3.27
C PHE A 430 22.70 27.85 3.42
N SER A 431 23.62 28.51 2.72
CA SER A 431 25.06 28.41 2.97
C SER A 431 25.51 29.71 3.64
N GLY A 432 25.75 29.65 4.95
CA GLY A 432 25.86 30.86 5.77
C GLY A 432 24.54 31.63 5.75
N THR A 433 24.55 32.88 5.28
CA THR A 433 23.34 33.71 5.13
C THR A 433 22.76 33.70 3.72
N THR A 434 23.42 33.04 2.76
CA THR A 434 23.05 33.07 1.34
C THR A 434 22.14 31.90 1.00
N ALA A 435 20.99 32.18 0.37
CA ALA A 435 20.07 31.15 -0.09
C ALA A 435 20.75 30.19 -1.09
N THR A 436 20.51 28.90 -0.90
CA THR A 436 20.96 27.82 -1.77
C THR A 436 19.89 26.72 -1.81
N THR A 437 20.17 25.59 -2.44
CA THR A 437 19.23 24.47 -2.58
C THR A 437 19.84 23.16 -2.14
N CYS A 438 19.01 22.22 -1.72
CA CYS A 438 19.41 20.84 -1.55
C CYS A 438 18.45 19.86 -2.22
N GLN A 439 18.97 18.80 -2.81
CA GLN A 439 18.19 17.76 -3.46
C GLN A 439 17.53 16.84 -2.43
N ILE A 440 16.28 16.45 -2.69
CA ILE A 440 15.55 15.45 -1.90
C ILE A 440 16.35 14.14 -1.81
N GLY A 441 16.42 13.55 -0.62
CA GLY A 441 17.13 12.29 -0.35
C GLY A 441 18.65 12.41 -0.20
N SER A 442 19.24 13.60 -0.42
CA SER A 442 20.66 13.84 -0.13
C SER A 442 20.92 13.92 1.37
N ALA A 443 22.13 13.53 1.80
CA ALA A 443 22.53 13.58 3.21
C ALA A 443 22.38 14.99 3.79
N GLY A 444 21.68 15.11 4.93
CA GLY A 444 21.43 16.40 5.60
C GLY A 444 20.27 17.21 5.01
N CYS A 445 19.49 16.63 4.10
CA CYS A 445 18.35 17.28 3.45
C CYS A 445 17.07 16.46 3.63
N THR A 446 15.93 17.02 3.20
CA THR A 446 14.62 16.37 3.35
C THR A 446 14.65 14.94 2.77
N PRO A 447 14.34 13.90 3.59
CA PRO A 447 14.22 12.53 3.14
C PRO A 447 13.17 12.35 2.04
N GLY A 448 13.43 11.43 1.13
CA GLY A 448 12.53 11.07 0.03
C GLY A 448 13.29 10.60 -1.21
N SER A 449 12.57 10.44 -2.30
CA SER A 449 13.13 10.05 -3.60
C SER A 449 13.17 11.25 -4.56
N GLN A 450 14.11 11.23 -5.50
CA GLN A 450 14.11 12.17 -6.62
C GLN A 450 12.89 11.91 -7.53
N PHE A 451 12.24 12.98 -7.98
CA PHE A 451 11.11 12.92 -8.90
C PHE A 451 11.10 14.15 -9.81
N GLN A 452 10.31 14.07 -10.88
CA GLN A 452 10.21 15.07 -11.94
C GLN A 452 8.76 15.35 -12.28
N GLY A 453 8.50 16.48 -12.92
CA GLY A 453 7.15 16.93 -13.26
C GLY A 453 7.21 18.25 -14.01
N ASN A 454 6.10 18.63 -14.62
CA ASN A 454 6.03 19.80 -15.49
C ASN A 454 4.67 20.51 -15.45
N SER A 455 3.82 20.17 -14.48
CA SER A 455 2.59 20.92 -14.23
C SER A 455 2.04 20.61 -12.83
N SER A 456 2.46 21.40 -11.84
CA SER A 456 1.95 21.32 -10.47
C SER A 456 0.45 21.65 -10.43
N THR A 457 -0.37 20.70 -9.98
CA THR A 457 -1.83 20.90 -9.91
C THR A 457 -2.36 21.23 -8.52
N GLY A 458 -1.53 21.09 -7.48
CA GLY A 458 -2.01 21.13 -6.10
C GLY A 458 -2.57 19.77 -5.65
N GLY A 459 -3.33 19.76 -4.56
CA GLY A 459 -3.96 18.56 -4.05
C GLY A 459 -4.70 18.81 -2.75
N VAL A 460 -4.73 17.81 -1.85
CA VAL A 460 -5.62 17.80 -0.68
C VAL A 460 -4.86 17.44 0.59
N TRP A 461 -5.25 18.06 1.70
CA TRP A 461 -4.81 17.66 3.02
C TRP A 461 -5.66 16.49 3.51
N TYR A 462 -5.04 15.35 3.79
CA TYR A 462 -5.76 14.14 4.18
C TYR A 462 -5.97 14.10 5.70
N THR A 463 -7.23 14.29 6.12
CA THR A 463 -7.65 14.22 7.53
C THR A 463 -8.38 12.92 7.88
N GLY A 464 -8.61 12.05 6.90
CA GLY A 464 -9.27 10.76 7.09
C GLY A 464 -8.41 9.78 7.89
N THR A 465 -9.05 8.71 8.36
CA THR A 465 -8.40 7.63 9.10
C THR A 465 -8.47 6.28 8.39
N SER A 466 -9.09 6.21 7.21
CA SER A 466 -9.28 4.95 6.47
C SER A 466 -7.99 4.45 5.81
N PHE A 467 -7.08 5.36 5.45
CA PHE A 467 -5.75 5.00 4.93
C PHE A 467 -4.81 4.60 6.09
N PRO A 468 -3.68 3.94 5.81
CA PRO A 468 -2.65 3.67 6.83
C PRO A 468 -2.22 4.92 7.60
N SER A 469 -1.90 4.75 8.89
CA SER A 469 -1.58 5.84 9.82
C SER A 469 -0.48 6.79 9.37
N GLN A 470 0.46 6.31 8.56
CA GLN A 470 1.50 7.15 7.97
C GLN A 470 0.95 8.29 7.09
N TYR A 471 -0.23 8.14 6.49
CA TYR A 471 -0.86 9.15 5.63
C TYR A 471 -1.78 10.11 6.39
N HIS A 472 -2.07 9.84 7.67
CA HIS A 472 -2.95 10.70 8.47
C HIS A 472 -2.32 12.08 8.65
N ASN A 473 -3.10 13.14 8.41
CA ASN A 473 -2.68 14.52 8.56
C ASN A 473 -1.47 14.90 7.67
N THR A 474 -1.46 14.41 6.43
CA THR A 474 -0.41 14.69 5.43
C THR A 474 -1.01 15.22 4.12
N TYR A 475 -0.17 15.79 3.26
CA TYR A 475 -0.63 16.45 2.04
C TYR A 475 -0.40 15.57 0.81
N PHE A 476 -1.46 15.25 0.07
CA PHE A 476 -1.37 14.61 -1.24
C PHE A 476 -1.32 15.68 -2.33
N HIS A 477 -0.46 15.49 -3.32
CA HIS A 477 -0.25 16.43 -4.41
C HIS A 477 -0.17 15.69 -5.74
N GLY A 478 -0.70 16.30 -6.80
CA GLY A 478 -0.64 15.74 -8.16
C GLY A 478 0.14 16.62 -9.14
N ASP A 479 0.74 15.98 -10.14
CA ASP A 479 1.28 16.63 -11.33
C ASP A 479 0.51 16.18 -12.58
N PHE A 480 0.12 17.14 -13.42
CA PHE A 480 -0.68 16.85 -14.60
C PHE A 480 0.13 16.17 -15.70
N GLY A 481 1.35 16.63 -16.00
CA GLY A 481 2.06 16.16 -17.18
C GLY A 481 2.95 14.95 -16.92
N ALA A 482 3.44 14.75 -15.69
CA ALA A 482 4.10 13.51 -15.27
C ALA A 482 3.10 12.46 -14.76
N GLY A 483 1.92 12.88 -14.32
CA GLY A 483 0.81 11.98 -14.03
C GLY A 483 0.98 11.14 -12.76
N TRP A 484 1.69 11.67 -11.77
CA TRP A 484 1.89 11.05 -10.46
C TRP A 484 1.04 11.71 -9.38
N ILE A 485 0.86 10.98 -8.28
CA ILE A 485 0.44 11.49 -6.97
C ILE A 485 1.59 11.23 -5.99
N HIS A 486 1.99 12.28 -5.26
CA HIS A 486 2.97 12.20 -4.17
C HIS A 486 2.32 12.58 -2.84
N ASN A 487 2.90 12.07 -1.75
CA ASN A 487 2.53 12.43 -0.40
C ASN A 487 3.68 13.23 0.24
N PHE A 488 3.36 14.39 0.80
CA PHE A 488 4.30 15.30 1.43
C PHE A 488 3.94 15.48 2.91
N VAL A 489 4.93 15.31 3.78
CA VAL A 489 4.76 15.42 5.23
C VAL A 489 5.34 16.75 5.69
N PHE A 490 4.55 17.51 6.44
CA PHE A 490 4.94 18.80 6.97
C PHE A 490 4.90 18.81 8.50
N ASP A 491 5.83 19.50 9.13
CA ASP A 491 5.81 19.74 10.57
C ASP A 491 4.73 20.78 10.98
N ALA A 492 4.64 21.10 12.28
CA ALA A 492 3.71 22.10 12.79
C ALA A 492 3.99 23.52 12.26
N ASP A 493 5.23 23.81 11.89
CA ASP A 493 5.67 25.11 11.35
C ASP A 493 5.48 25.20 9.82
N ASN A 494 4.90 24.17 9.21
CA ASN A 494 4.68 24.02 7.77
C ASN A 494 5.99 23.92 6.96
N ASN A 495 7.03 23.32 7.54
CA ASN A 495 8.24 22.95 6.80
C ASN A 495 8.12 21.50 6.31
N LEU A 496 8.59 21.24 5.10
CA LEU A 496 8.59 19.89 4.53
C LEU A 496 9.62 19.02 5.25
N VAL A 497 9.16 17.95 5.88
CA VAL A 497 10.01 17.01 6.62
C VAL A 497 10.22 15.69 5.89
N GLU A 498 9.34 15.31 4.96
CA GLU A 498 9.47 14.08 4.19
C GLU A 498 8.70 14.15 2.87
N GLN A 499 9.27 13.61 1.80
CA GLN A 499 8.58 13.30 0.56
C GLN A 499 8.42 11.80 0.41
N ARG A 500 7.22 11.36 0.03
CA ARG A 500 6.88 9.95 -0.19
C ARG A 500 6.28 9.74 -1.58
N ASN A 501 6.71 8.66 -2.23
CA ASN A 501 6.08 8.17 -3.44
C ASN A 501 4.73 7.55 -3.10
N PHE A 502 3.67 7.89 -3.85
CA PHE A 502 2.36 7.28 -3.65
C PHE A 502 1.90 6.53 -4.90
N GLU A 503 1.78 7.19 -6.05
CA GLU A 503 1.50 6.52 -7.34
C GLU A 503 2.21 7.25 -8.48
N ALA A 504 3.00 6.53 -9.28
CA ALA A 504 3.80 7.11 -10.36
C ALA A 504 3.04 7.24 -11.70
N HIS A 505 1.93 6.52 -11.87
CA HIS A 505 1.18 6.41 -13.12
C HIS A 505 -0.33 6.58 -12.89
N ALA A 506 -0.71 7.54 -12.06
CA ALA A 506 -2.10 7.87 -11.77
C ALA A 506 -2.83 8.53 -12.97
N GLY A 507 -2.10 8.86 -14.05
CA GLY A 507 -2.59 9.57 -15.23
C GLY A 507 -2.58 11.08 -15.00
N ALA A 508 -2.97 11.88 -16.00
CA ALA A 508 -2.83 13.33 -15.92
C ALA A 508 -3.79 13.94 -14.89
N ILE A 509 -3.29 14.21 -13.68
CA ILE A 509 -4.07 14.63 -12.51
C ILE A 509 -4.50 16.08 -12.68
N VAL A 510 -5.77 16.38 -12.41
CA VAL A 510 -6.29 17.76 -12.42
C VAL A 510 -6.93 18.18 -11.10
N ALA A 511 -7.36 17.24 -10.27
CA ALA A 511 -7.92 17.52 -8.94
C ALA A 511 -7.84 16.27 -8.06
N ILE A 512 -7.60 16.48 -6.77
CA ILE A 512 -7.65 15.45 -5.72
C ILE A 512 -8.45 16.07 -4.57
N ASN A 513 -9.35 15.30 -3.97
CA ASN A 513 -10.07 15.66 -2.75
C ASN A 513 -10.31 14.41 -1.90
N MET A 514 -10.78 14.59 -0.68
CA MET A 514 -11.17 13.50 0.20
C MET A 514 -12.70 13.38 0.21
N ASP A 515 -13.21 12.16 0.21
CA ASP A 515 -14.63 11.88 0.48
C ASP A 515 -14.84 11.96 2.00
N PRO A 516 -15.56 12.98 2.52
CA PRO A 516 -15.75 13.12 3.97
C PRO A 516 -16.60 11.98 4.55
N ASN A 517 -17.39 11.28 3.73
CA ASN A 517 -18.24 10.19 4.22
C ASN A 517 -17.46 8.90 4.46
N THR A 518 -16.43 8.62 3.63
CA THR A 518 -15.68 7.34 3.69
C THR A 518 -14.23 7.51 4.13
N GLY A 519 -13.69 8.74 4.07
CA GLY A 519 -12.27 9.01 4.24
C GLY A 519 -11.41 8.58 3.05
N ASP A 520 -12.00 8.19 1.91
CA ASP A 520 -11.25 7.80 0.70
C ASP A 520 -10.73 9.03 -0.06
N LEU A 521 -9.69 8.86 -0.87
CA LEU A 521 -9.31 9.89 -1.84
C LEU A 521 -10.14 9.74 -3.12
N VAL A 522 -10.63 10.87 -3.64
CA VAL A 522 -11.28 10.95 -4.94
C VAL A 522 -10.54 11.95 -5.81
N TYR A 523 -10.17 11.53 -7.00
CA TYR A 523 -9.37 12.34 -7.90
C TYR A 523 -9.87 12.28 -9.34
N ILE A 524 -9.50 13.28 -10.12
CA ILE A 524 -9.78 13.35 -11.55
C ILE A 524 -8.47 13.21 -12.29
N ASN A 525 -8.44 12.26 -13.23
CA ASN A 525 -7.36 12.13 -14.19
C ASN A 525 -7.90 12.12 -15.62
N TYR A 526 -7.05 12.52 -16.56
CA TYR A 526 -7.31 12.33 -17.99
C TYR A 526 -6.60 11.06 -18.45
N ASP A 527 -7.34 10.19 -19.12
CA ASP A 527 -6.77 8.98 -19.72
C ASP A 527 -5.95 9.30 -20.98
N GLN A 528 -5.32 8.28 -21.56
CA GLN A 528 -4.53 8.38 -22.78
C GLN A 528 -5.30 8.91 -24.01
N ASN A 529 -6.64 8.90 -23.99
CA ASN A 529 -7.50 9.45 -25.04
C ASN A 529 -7.89 10.91 -24.76
N GLY A 530 -7.43 11.48 -23.64
CA GLY A 530 -7.81 12.79 -23.17
C GLY A 530 -9.25 12.85 -22.66
N GLN A 531 -9.79 11.71 -22.21
CA GLN A 531 -11.10 11.60 -21.60
C GLN A 531 -10.95 11.74 -20.07
N ALA A 532 -11.73 12.64 -19.48
CA ALA A 532 -11.75 12.80 -18.03
C ALA A 532 -12.41 11.59 -17.37
N VAL A 533 -11.77 11.07 -16.32
CA VAL A 533 -12.25 9.98 -15.46
C VAL A 533 -12.14 10.43 -14.02
N ILE A 534 -13.20 10.18 -13.24
CA ILE A 534 -13.20 10.41 -11.80
C ILE A 534 -13.00 9.07 -11.13
N ARG A 535 -12.07 9.00 -10.18
CA ARG A 535 -11.67 7.75 -9.53
C ARG A 535 -11.74 7.89 -8.02
N ARG A 536 -12.27 6.86 -7.36
CA ARG A 536 -12.19 6.65 -5.92
C ARG A 536 -11.04 5.70 -5.63
N LEU A 537 -10.21 6.05 -4.66
CA LEU A 537 -9.14 5.23 -4.14
C LEU A 537 -9.48 4.79 -2.72
N THR A 538 -9.72 3.49 -2.55
CA THR A 538 -10.11 2.87 -1.27
C THR A 538 -8.96 2.01 -0.75
N TYR A 539 -8.75 2.02 0.57
CA TYR A 539 -7.78 1.15 1.24
C TYR A 539 -8.49 0.02 1.99
N THR A 540 -8.06 -1.21 1.72
CA THR A 540 -8.40 -2.39 2.52
C THR A 540 -7.09 -2.98 3.01
N ALA A 541 -6.96 -3.18 4.32
CA ALA A 541 -5.80 -3.88 4.86
C ALA A 541 -5.80 -5.31 4.33
N ASN A 542 -4.68 -5.73 3.73
CA ASN A 542 -4.52 -7.08 3.20
C ASN A 542 -4.44 -8.09 4.34
N ALA A 543 -5.39 -9.03 4.42
CA ALA A 543 -5.36 -10.14 5.34
C ALA A 543 -4.47 -11.26 4.81
N SER A 544 -3.84 -12.02 5.71
CA SER A 544 -3.05 -13.18 5.29
C SER A 544 -3.95 -14.30 4.71
N PRO A 545 -3.47 -15.09 3.75
CA PRO A 545 -4.19 -16.25 3.24
C PRO A 545 -4.60 -17.23 4.34
N ILE A 546 -5.80 -17.80 4.22
CA ILE A 546 -6.27 -18.89 5.06
C ILE A 546 -5.82 -20.20 4.41
N VAL A 547 -4.91 -20.90 5.07
CA VAL A 547 -4.28 -22.12 4.53
C VAL A 547 -4.91 -23.36 5.13
N ASN A 548 -5.32 -24.29 4.27
CA ASN A 548 -5.87 -25.58 4.67
C ASN A 548 -5.10 -26.68 3.94
N ILE A 549 -4.65 -27.68 4.69
CA ILE A 549 -3.85 -28.78 4.17
C ILE A 549 -4.36 -30.15 4.62
N SER A 550 -4.12 -31.15 3.78
CA SER A 550 -4.27 -32.56 4.13
C SER A 550 -3.19 -33.41 3.45
N ALA A 551 -2.92 -34.58 4.02
CA ALA A 551 -2.01 -35.58 3.47
C ALA A 551 -2.59 -36.99 3.64
N SER A 552 -2.38 -37.89 2.68
CA SER A 552 -2.85 -39.27 2.76
C SER A 552 -1.94 -40.26 2.01
N PRO A 553 -1.51 -41.36 2.65
CA PRO A 553 -1.58 -41.64 4.09
C PRO A 553 -0.58 -40.76 4.87
N THR A 554 -0.80 -40.55 6.18
CA THR A 554 0.13 -39.81 7.05
C THR A 554 1.17 -40.71 7.74
N TYR A 555 1.10 -42.02 7.52
CA TYR A 555 2.06 -42.99 8.03
C TYR A 555 2.21 -44.18 7.10
N GLY A 556 3.35 -44.85 7.14
CA GLY A 556 3.61 -46.03 6.32
C GLY A 556 5.04 -46.55 6.40
N PHE A 557 5.27 -47.76 5.90
CA PHE A 557 6.61 -48.33 5.77
C PHE A 557 7.36 -47.68 4.61
N SER A 558 8.60 -47.28 4.86
CA SER A 558 9.46 -46.68 3.85
C SER A 558 9.93 -47.72 2.82
N PRO A 559 9.93 -47.41 1.51
CA PRO A 559 9.41 -46.17 0.93
C PRO A 559 7.89 -46.19 0.75
N PHE A 560 7.21 -45.07 0.99
CA PHE A 560 5.78 -44.92 0.67
C PHE A 560 5.45 -43.52 0.15
N SER A 561 4.44 -43.46 -0.72
CA SER A 561 3.99 -42.23 -1.37
C SER A 561 2.87 -41.58 -0.57
N VAL A 562 2.92 -40.25 -0.43
CA VAL A 562 1.94 -39.41 0.25
C VAL A 562 1.37 -38.41 -0.75
N ALA A 563 0.05 -38.37 -0.87
CA ALA A 563 -0.64 -37.35 -1.65
C ALA A 563 -0.99 -36.17 -0.73
N PHE A 564 -0.58 -34.96 -1.12
CA PHE A 564 -0.87 -33.72 -0.42
C PHE A 564 -1.98 -32.93 -1.12
N SER A 565 -2.73 -32.15 -0.35
CA SER A 565 -3.73 -31.24 -0.91
C SER A 565 -3.81 -29.94 -0.13
N SER A 566 -3.96 -28.83 -0.87
CA SER A 566 -4.26 -27.49 -0.36
C SER A 566 -5.75 -27.14 -0.43
N ALA A 567 -6.63 -28.13 -0.67
CA ALA A 567 -8.06 -27.90 -0.84
C ALA A 567 -8.68 -27.16 0.36
N GLY A 568 -9.40 -26.06 0.06
CA GLY A 568 -9.97 -25.17 1.08
C GLY A 568 -9.06 -24.00 1.48
N THR A 569 -7.86 -23.88 0.90
CA THR A 569 -7.04 -22.67 1.01
C THR A 569 -7.69 -21.54 0.21
N SER A 570 -7.78 -20.36 0.80
CA SER A 570 -8.38 -19.18 0.19
C SER A 570 -7.77 -17.88 0.71
N ASP A 571 -7.78 -16.85 -0.11
CA ASP A 571 -7.50 -15.49 0.29
C ASP A 571 -8.80 -14.77 0.67
N PRO A 572 -8.90 -14.08 1.82
CA PRO A 572 -10.14 -13.39 2.23
C PRO A 572 -10.60 -12.32 1.22
N GLU A 573 -9.67 -11.74 0.47
CA GLU A 573 -9.87 -10.70 -0.54
C GLU A 573 -9.88 -11.26 -1.97
N ASN A 574 -9.79 -12.58 -2.14
CA ASN A 574 -9.69 -13.31 -3.41
C ASN A 574 -8.48 -12.92 -4.27
N HIS A 575 -7.36 -12.53 -3.66
CA HIS A 575 -6.09 -12.43 -4.36
C HIS A 575 -5.64 -13.80 -4.90
N SER A 576 -4.85 -13.79 -5.97
CA SER A 576 -4.25 -15.02 -6.49
C SER A 576 -3.18 -15.54 -5.54
N LEU A 577 -3.10 -16.86 -5.40
CA LEU A 577 -2.22 -17.53 -4.45
C LEU A 577 -1.10 -18.30 -5.14
N THR A 578 0.10 -18.23 -4.57
CA THR A 578 1.24 -19.08 -4.92
C THR A 578 1.53 -20.06 -3.78
N TYR A 579 1.93 -21.29 -4.13
CA TYR A 579 2.13 -22.41 -3.20
C TYR A 579 3.60 -22.80 -3.16
N ASP A 580 4.10 -23.16 -1.97
CA ASP A 580 5.43 -23.71 -1.75
C ASP A 580 5.35 -24.84 -0.71
N TRP A 581 5.50 -26.08 -1.16
CA TRP A 581 5.55 -27.28 -0.32
C TRP A 581 6.99 -27.68 -0.02
N ASP A 582 7.37 -27.60 1.25
CA ASP A 582 8.56 -28.25 1.82
C ASP A 582 8.13 -29.60 2.41
N PHE A 583 8.71 -30.71 1.96
CA PHE A 583 8.34 -32.05 2.44
C PHE A 583 9.05 -32.46 3.74
N GLY A 584 10.02 -31.68 4.23
CA GLY A 584 10.71 -31.88 5.50
C GLY A 584 11.75 -33.00 5.51
N ASP A 585 12.15 -33.51 4.34
CA ASP A 585 13.15 -34.58 4.16
C ASP A 585 14.36 -34.16 3.31
N GLY A 586 14.49 -32.87 3.00
CA GLY A 586 15.61 -32.30 2.21
C GLY A 586 15.49 -32.48 0.70
N THR A 587 14.37 -33.03 0.20
CA THR A 587 14.07 -33.07 -1.23
C THR A 587 13.61 -31.70 -1.75
N PRO A 588 13.69 -31.44 -3.07
CA PRO A 588 13.25 -30.16 -3.64
C PRO A 588 11.78 -29.83 -3.32
N HIS A 589 11.50 -28.55 -3.10
CA HIS A 589 10.14 -28.06 -2.86
C HIS A 589 9.24 -28.23 -4.10
N SER A 590 7.92 -28.22 -3.90
CA SER A 590 6.93 -28.22 -4.98
C SER A 590 6.05 -26.98 -4.97
N SER A 591 5.86 -26.36 -6.14
CA SER A 591 4.91 -25.26 -6.33
C SER A 591 3.51 -25.72 -6.77
N GLU A 592 3.28 -27.03 -6.89
CA GLU A 592 1.96 -27.55 -7.23
C GLU A 592 1.01 -27.46 -6.02
N PRO A 593 -0.27 -27.11 -6.19
CA PRO A 593 -1.21 -27.03 -5.07
C PRO A 593 -1.54 -28.40 -4.45
N ASN A 594 -1.43 -29.50 -5.21
CA ASN A 594 -1.77 -30.85 -4.75
C ASN A 594 -0.71 -31.88 -5.22
N PRO A 595 0.53 -31.82 -4.70
CA PRO A 595 1.61 -32.70 -5.14
C PRO A 595 1.49 -34.10 -4.53
N SER A 596 2.19 -35.06 -5.13
CA SER A 596 2.48 -36.36 -4.52
C SER A 596 3.97 -36.46 -4.23
N HIS A 597 4.35 -36.97 -3.05
CA HIS A 597 5.75 -37.10 -2.65
C HIS A 597 6.07 -38.51 -2.17
N LEU A 598 7.29 -38.98 -2.42
CA LEU A 598 7.76 -40.32 -2.02
C LEU A 598 8.78 -40.21 -0.89
N TYR A 599 8.42 -40.71 0.29
CA TYR A 599 9.28 -40.65 1.48
C TYR A 599 10.19 -41.87 1.62
N PHE A 600 11.43 -41.65 2.06
CA PHE A 600 12.44 -42.67 2.39
C PHE A 600 12.95 -42.52 3.83
N ALA A 601 13.14 -43.64 4.52
CA ALA A 601 13.86 -43.74 5.79
C ALA A 601 15.35 -44.05 5.53
N ALA A 602 16.02 -43.10 4.89
CA ALA A 602 17.46 -43.11 4.74
C ALA A 602 18.07 -42.05 5.65
N ASP A 603 19.20 -42.36 6.27
CA ASP A 603 19.99 -41.40 7.03
C ASP A 603 20.99 -40.71 6.13
N ASP A 604 21.15 -39.40 6.32
CA ASP A 604 22.34 -38.69 5.87
C ASP A 604 23.54 -39.24 6.67
N ILE A 605 24.34 -40.09 6.04
CA ILE A 605 25.54 -40.67 6.64
C ILE A 605 26.79 -39.88 6.28
N THR A 606 26.69 -38.75 5.57
CA THR A 606 27.81 -37.96 5.04
C THR A 606 28.86 -37.63 6.11
N ALA A 607 28.41 -37.28 7.32
CA ALA A 607 29.30 -36.98 8.45
C ALA A 607 30.12 -38.21 8.93
N GLN A 608 29.66 -39.43 8.66
CA GLN A 608 30.35 -40.68 9.00
C GLN A 608 31.42 -41.05 7.98
N GLY A 609 31.38 -40.44 6.78
CA GLY A 609 32.30 -40.73 5.69
C GLY A 609 33.61 -39.95 5.79
N THR A 610 34.67 -40.52 5.25
CA THR A 610 35.91 -39.79 4.90
C THR A 610 35.83 -39.41 3.42
N ILE A 611 35.98 -38.12 3.12
CA ILE A 611 35.92 -37.61 1.75
C ILE A 611 37.06 -38.22 0.94
N ILE A 612 36.75 -38.66 -0.28
CA ILE A 612 37.70 -39.17 -1.26
C ILE A 612 37.53 -38.36 -2.55
N ALA A 613 38.62 -38.00 -3.20
CA ALA A 613 38.61 -37.29 -4.48
C ALA A 613 39.85 -37.66 -5.30
N HIS A 614 39.73 -37.70 -6.62
CA HIS A 614 40.83 -38.05 -7.52
C HIS A 614 42.05 -37.16 -7.32
N VAL A 615 41.79 -35.88 -7.07
CA VAL A 615 42.83 -34.86 -6.89
C VAL A 615 43.78 -35.17 -5.71
N PHE A 616 43.36 -35.98 -4.73
CA PHE A 616 44.23 -36.39 -3.62
C PHE A 616 45.25 -37.47 -4.00
N ASP A 617 45.05 -38.16 -5.12
CA ASP A 617 45.96 -39.18 -5.65
C ASP A 617 47.02 -38.59 -6.61
N LEU A 618 46.95 -37.29 -6.91
CA LEU A 618 47.86 -36.57 -7.81
C LEU A 618 49.11 -36.04 -7.08
N ASP A 619 50.11 -35.58 -7.83
CA ASP A 619 51.37 -35.02 -7.28
C ASP A 619 51.56 -33.55 -7.73
N PRO A 620 51.54 -32.55 -6.81
CA PRO A 620 51.33 -32.70 -5.37
C PRO A 620 49.88 -33.10 -5.03
N PRO A 621 49.63 -33.78 -3.89
CA PRO A 621 48.27 -34.15 -3.48
C PRO A 621 47.38 -32.93 -3.23
N GLY A 622 46.16 -32.97 -3.75
CA GLY A 622 45.14 -31.93 -3.57
C GLY A 622 45.10 -30.90 -4.69
N PRO A 623 44.07 -30.03 -4.71
CA PRO A 623 43.89 -29.07 -5.78
C PRO A 623 44.97 -27.98 -5.75
N ILE A 624 45.39 -27.53 -6.92
CA ILE A 624 46.36 -26.43 -7.11
C ILE A 624 45.73 -25.18 -7.72
N GLY A 625 44.38 -25.16 -7.80
CA GLY A 625 43.59 -24.05 -8.32
C GLY A 625 43.38 -22.91 -7.32
N GLY A 626 42.67 -21.87 -7.77
CA GLY A 626 42.33 -20.69 -6.95
C GLY A 626 41.01 -20.79 -6.17
N GLY A 627 40.31 -21.92 -6.25
CA GLY A 627 39.11 -22.21 -5.45
C GLY A 627 39.42 -22.51 -3.99
N ASN A 628 38.41 -22.82 -3.19
CA ASN A 628 38.62 -23.17 -1.78
C ASN A 628 39.36 -24.51 -1.66
N PRO A 629 40.53 -24.57 -1.00
CA PRO A 629 41.26 -25.82 -0.82
C PRO A 629 40.65 -26.75 0.24
N ASP A 630 39.69 -26.26 1.04
CA ASP A 630 39.05 -27.05 2.07
C ASP A 630 37.97 -27.96 1.48
N VAL A 631 38.25 -29.26 1.47
CA VAL A 631 37.31 -30.26 0.95
C VAL A 631 36.09 -30.42 1.86
N GLU A 632 36.15 -30.04 3.13
CA GLU A 632 35.04 -30.18 4.06
C GLU A 632 33.82 -29.32 3.70
N ILE A 633 33.99 -28.33 2.81
CA ILE A 633 32.87 -27.52 2.28
C ILE A 633 31.81 -28.39 1.62
N ILE A 634 32.17 -29.51 0.99
CA ILE A 634 31.18 -30.36 0.32
C ILE A 634 30.25 -31.11 1.30
N ARG A 635 30.29 -30.81 2.60
CA ARG A 635 29.37 -31.32 3.63
C ARG A 635 29.11 -30.34 4.77
N ASP A 636 29.33 -29.04 4.59
CA ASP A 636 29.16 -28.03 5.64
C ASP A 636 27.70 -27.59 5.86
N GLY A 637 26.80 -27.96 4.95
CA GLY A 637 25.36 -27.70 5.01
C GLY A 637 24.96 -26.43 4.27
N ASP A 638 25.91 -25.80 3.59
CA ASP A 638 25.70 -24.58 2.86
C ASP A 638 25.31 -24.89 1.41
N PHE A 639 24.07 -24.55 1.05
CA PHE A 639 23.55 -24.67 -0.32
C PHE A 639 23.38 -23.27 -0.93
N PRO A 640 24.37 -22.73 -1.68
CA PRO A 640 24.24 -21.43 -2.31
C PRO A 640 23.06 -21.41 -3.29
N PRO A 641 22.34 -20.27 -3.43
CA PRO A 641 21.28 -20.15 -4.43
C PRO A 641 21.80 -20.37 -5.85
N GLN A 642 20.97 -20.94 -6.73
CA GLN A 642 21.29 -21.11 -8.16
C GLN A 642 21.73 -19.78 -8.80
N GLY A 643 22.79 -19.83 -9.61
CA GLY A 643 23.40 -18.67 -10.26
C GLY A 643 24.38 -17.88 -9.35
N ASN A 644 24.70 -18.39 -8.17
CA ASN A 644 25.77 -17.83 -7.33
C ASN A 644 27.14 -17.96 -8.04
N GLU A 645 28.02 -17.00 -7.83
CA GLU A 645 29.31 -16.87 -8.51
C GLU A 645 30.51 -16.87 -7.54
N ASP A 646 30.28 -17.08 -6.25
CA ASP A 646 31.32 -17.06 -5.21
C ASP A 646 32.08 -18.39 -5.18
N SER A 647 33.33 -18.39 -5.64
CA SER A 647 34.18 -19.59 -5.65
C SER A 647 34.73 -19.98 -4.28
N ALA A 648 34.44 -19.23 -3.21
CA ALA A 648 34.84 -19.60 -1.85
C ALA A 648 33.92 -20.67 -1.24
N ARG A 649 32.74 -20.90 -1.82
CA ARG A 649 31.66 -21.78 -1.31
C ARG A 649 31.57 -23.11 -2.06
N GLN A 650 32.69 -23.58 -2.59
CA GLN A 650 32.80 -24.85 -3.33
C GLN A 650 34.18 -25.46 -3.17
N PHE A 651 34.31 -26.74 -3.48
CA PHE A 651 35.58 -27.43 -3.67
C PHE A 651 35.82 -27.75 -5.15
N ASP A 652 37.01 -27.40 -5.66
CA ASP A 652 37.41 -27.65 -7.05
C ASP A 652 38.48 -28.72 -7.11
N THR A 653 38.37 -29.66 -8.05
CA THR A 653 39.40 -30.70 -8.27
C THR A 653 40.53 -30.24 -9.20
N TYR A 654 40.69 -28.94 -9.45
CA TYR A 654 41.63 -28.40 -10.44
C TYR A 654 43.10 -28.77 -10.16
N HIS A 655 43.74 -29.40 -11.16
CA HIS A 655 45.12 -29.86 -11.12
C HIS A 655 45.86 -29.69 -12.46
N ALA A 656 45.75 -28.51 -13.07
CA ALA A 656 46.44 -28.16 -14.32
C ALA A 656 46.31 -29.17 -15.49
N GLY A 657 45.29 -30.03 -15.48
CA GLY A 657 45.04 -31.07 -16.48
C GLY A 657 45.59 -32.46 -16.14
N ASP A 658 46.32 -32.62 -15.03
CA ASP A 658 46.88 -33.91 -14.59
C ASP A 658 45.79 -34.94 -14.18
N GLN A 659 44.55 -34.49 -13.97
CA GLN A 659 43.40 -35.36 -13.76
C GLN A 659 43.06 -36.22 -14.98
N GLY A 660 43.51 -35.83 -16.19
CA GLY A 660 43.26 -36.56 -17.42
C GLY A 660 41.79 -36.50 -17.85
N ASP A 661 41.27 -37.59 -18.41
CA ASP A 661 39.91 -37.63 -18.98
C ASP A 661 38.83 -38.05 -17.95
N VAL A 662 39.22 -38.36 -16.71
CA VAL A 662 38.34 -38.91 -15.68
C VAL A 662 38.58 -38.21 -14.36
N ASP A 663 37.50 -37.83 -13.70
CA ASP A 663 37.51 -37.25 -12.36
C ASP A 663 36.45 -37.91 -11.48
N TRP A 664 36.65 -37.87 -10.17
CA TRP A 664 35.72 -38.47 -9.22
C TRP A 664 35.84 -37.87 -7.82
N ILE A 665 34.71 -37.87 -7.12
CA ILE A 665 34.59 -37.37 -5.74
C ILE A 665 33.47 -38.13 -5.01
N GLY A 666 33.66 -38.38 -3.72
CA GLY A 666 32.72 -39.15 -2.93
C GLY A 666 33.18 -39.38 -1.49
N TYR A 667 32.70 -40.48 -0.90
CA TYR A 667 32.96 -40.83 0.50
C TYR A 667 33.32 -42.30 0.65
N SER A 668 34.21 -42.58 1.59
CA SER A 668 34.50 -43.92 2.12
C SER A 668 34.07 -44.03 3.58
N PHE A 669 33.66 -45.21 4.02
CA PHE A 669 33.07 -45.47 5.33
C PHE A 669 33.81 -46.61 6.04
N SER A 670 33.81 -46.56 7.37
CA SER A 670 34.48 -47.58 8.20
C SER A 670 33.79 -48.95 8.18
N SER A 671 32.53 -49.00 7.77
CA SER A 671 31.73 -50.22 7.59
C SER A 671 30.88 -50.14 6.34
N ALA A 672 30.34 -51.28 5.89
CA ALA A 672 29.45 -51.31 4.73
C ALA A 672 28.08 -50.70 5.08
N HIS A 673 27.59 -49.82 4.20
CA HIS A 673 26.26 -49.23 4.26
C HIS A 673 25.46 -49.61 3.02
N GLU A 674 24.14 -49.67 3.14
CA GLU A 674 23.25 -49.82 1.99
C GLU A 674 22.85 -48.44 1.45
N PHE A 675 23.62 -47.92 0.49
CA PHE A 675 23.40 -46.61 -0.12
C PHE A 675 22.09 -46.58 -0.93
N ARG A 676 21.39 -45.44 -0.88
CA ARG A 676 20.06 -45.24 -1.48
C ARG A 676 20.02 -44.13 -2.52
N TRP A 677 20.53 -42.96 -2.19
CA TRP A 677 20.56 -41.81 -3.08
C TRP A 677 21.62 -40.80 -2.65
N ILE A 678 21.88 -39.80 -3.51
CA ILE A 678 22.88 -38.74 -3.32
C ILE A 678 22.20 -37.39 -3.59
N THR A 679 22.46 -36.39 -2.75
CA THR A 679 22.25 -34.98 -3.13
C THR A 679 23.57 -34.45 -3.65
N PHE A 680 23.58 -33.91 -4.86
CA PHE A 680 24.76 -33.32 -5.48
C PHE A 680 24.43 -31.88 -5.89
N GLN A 681 25.09 -30.91 -5.29
CA GLN A 681 25.12 -29.54 -5.79
C GLN A 681 26.44 -29.32 -6.51
N GLU A 682 26.37 -28.99 -7.79
CA GLU A 682 27.57 -28.59 -8.53
C GLU A 682 28.09 -27.24 -8.07
N GLY A 683 29.34 -26.92 -8.36
CA GLY A 683 29.92 -25.63 -8.04
C GLY A 683 29.73 -24.62 -9.17
N LYS A 684 30.62 -23.64 -9.18
CA LYS A 684 30.75 -22.63 -10.22
C LYS A 684 31.27 -23.21 -11.52
N HIS A 685 30.61 -22.89 -12.62
CA HIS A 685 31.13 -23.13 -13.96
C HIS A 685 32.16 -22.06 -14.36
N PHE A 686 33.39 -22.47 -14.64
CA PHE A 686 34.42 -21.61 -15.19
C PHE A 686 34.46 -21.70 -16.72
N GLY A 687 35.11 -20.74 -17.38
CA GLY A 687 35.30 -20.80 -18.84
C GLY A 687 36.10 -22.01 -19.33
N ASN A 688 36.83 -22.70 -18.43
CA ASN A 688 37.72 -23.81 -18.74
C ASN A 688 37.40 -25.13 -17.98
N GLY A 689 36.31 -25.21 -17.21
CA GLY A 689 35.87 -26.42 -16.51
C GLY A 689 34.94 -26.15 -15.34
N GLY A 690 34.65 -27.17 -14.51
CA GLY A 690 33.77 -27.04 -13.33
C GLY A 690 32.51 -27.92 -13.33
N TRP A 691 32.22 -28.64 -14.42
CA TRP A 691 31.05 -29.52 -14.57
C TRP A 691 31.44 -30.93 -15.01
N PHE A 692 30.50 -31.88 -14.99
CA PHE A 692 30.66 -33.18 -15.64
C PHE A 692 30.06 -33.16 -17.06
N ASN A 693 30.81 -33.62 -18.07
CA ASN A 693 30.23 -33.94 -19.39
C ASN A 693 29.43 -35.25 -19.35
N MET A 694 29.77 -36.14 -18.42
CA MET A 694 29.05 -37.37 -18.10
C MET A 694 29.53 -37.85 -16.74
N PHE A 695 28.66 -38.39 -15.90
CA PHE A 695 29.06 -39.11 -14.70
C PHE A 695 28.17 -40.32 -14.45
N GLU A 696 28.71 -41.26 -13.68
CA GLU A 696 28.00 -42.40 -13.12
C GLU A 696 28.22 -42.45 -11.61
N VAL A 697 27.31 -43.13 -10.91
CA VAL A 697 27.49 -43.46 -9.49
C VAL A 697 28.19 -44.80 -9.41
N GLN A 698 29.27 -44.88 -8.63
CA GLN A 698 29.97 -46.13 -8.33
C GLN A 698 29.93 -46.43 -6.83
N VAL A 699 29.79 -47.69 -6.46
CA VAL A 699 29.85 -48.18 -5.08
C VAL A 699 30.99 -49.20 -4.96
N LEU A 700 31.82 -49.07 -3.92
CA LEU A 700 32.92 -49.99 -3.63
C LEU A 700 32.37 -51.24 -2.92
N GLN A 701 32.44 -52.38 -3.60
CA GLN A 701 31.98 -53.68 -3.09
C GLN A 701 33.17 -54.62 -2.93
N GLY A 702 33.56 -54.90 -1.68
CA GLY A 702 34.86 -55.52 -1.41
C GLY A 702 35.98 -54.57 -1.82
N ASP A 703 36.85 -55.00 -2.74
CA ASP A 703 37.96 -54.21 -3.27
C ASP A 703 37.72 -53.66 -4.69
N THR A 704 36.49 -53.77 -5.22
CA THR A 704 36.16 -53.38 -6.61
C THR A 704 35.08 -52.29 -6.66
N TRP A 705 35.32 -51.24 -7.43
CA TRP A 705 34.30 -50.24 -7.76
C TRP A 705 33.30 -50.81 -8.77
N VAL A 706 32.01 -50.74 -8.45
CA VAL A 706 30.92 -51.25 -9.28
C VAL A 706 29.97 -50.11 -9.64
N THR A 707 29.74 -49.90 -10.94
CA THR A 707 28.78 -48.91 -11.45
C THR A 707 27.35 -49.28 -11.06
N VAL A 708 26.59 -48.31 -10.55
CA VAL A 708 25.18 -48.46 -10.20
C VAL A 708 24.32 -48.27 -11.47
N PRO A 709 23.53 -49.27 -11.90
CA PRO A 709 22.68 -49.15 -13.08
C PRO A 709 21.40 -48.37 -12.80
N ASN A 710 20.81 -47.78 -13.85
CA ASN A 710 19.50 -47.11 -13.83
C ASN A 710 19.39 -45.96 -12.81
N VAL A 711 20.43 -45.13 -12.70
CA VAL A 711 20.43 -43.93 -11.87
C VAL A 711 19.42 -42.91 -12.45
N GLY A 712 18.51 -42.42 -11.62
CA GLY A 712 17.60 -41.31 -11.94
C GLY A 712 18.11 -40.00 -11.34
N ILE A 713 18.11 -38.91 -12.12
CA ILE A 713 18.59 -37.59 -11.68
C ILE A 713 17.44 -36.59 -11.83
N SER A 714 17.13 -35.84 -10.76
CA SER A 714 16.07 -34.84 -10.73
C SER A 714 16.54 -33.53 -10.06
N PRO A 715 16.41 -32.36 -10.73
CA PRO A 715 16.06 -32.18 -12.14
C PRO A 715 17.07 -32.87 -13.07
N SER A 716 16.77 -32.97 -14.37
CA SER A 716 17.71 -33.57 -15.33
C SER A 716 19.04 -32.80 -15.33
N TYR A 717 20.16 -33.49 -15.15
CA TYR A 717 21.48 -32.87 -15.19
C TYR A 717 21.82 -32.37 -16.60
N SER A 718 22.16 -31.09 -16.72
CA SER A 718 22.65 -30.47 -17.95
C SER A 718 24.09 -30.93 -18.18
N TYR A 719 24.28 -32.00 -18.97
CA TYR A 719 25.63 -32.43 -19.35
C TYR A 719 26.30 -31.37 -20.25
N GLY A 720 27.06 -30.45 -19.64
CA GLY A 720 27.71 -29.32 -20.30
C GLY A 720 27.67 -28.04 -19.46
N ASN A 721 28.29 -26.97 -19.94
CA ASN A 721 28.14 -25.66 -19.32
C ASN A 721 26.91 -24.96 -19.91
N ASP A 722 25.84 -24.88 -19.14
CA ASP A 722 24.61 -24.15 -19.48
C ASP A 722 24.58 -22.70 -18.95
N GLY A 723 25.66 -22.26 -18.29
CA GLY A 723 25.83 -20.93 -17.74
C GLY A 723 25.17 -20.71 -16.38
N LEU A 724 24.67 -21.77 -15.74
CA LEU A 724 24.12 -21.73 -14.39
C LEU A 724 25.06 -22.47 -13.43
N SER A 725 25.29 -21.90 -12.27
CA SER A 725 26.15 -22.46 -11.22
C SER A 725 25.31 -22.85 -10.00
N TYR A 726 25.79 -23.77 -9.16
CA TYR A 726 25.14 -24.15 -7.89
C TYR A 726 23.75 -24.79 -8.04
N GLU A 727 23.50 -25.50 -9.13
CA GLU A 727 22.30 -26.31 -9.28
C GLU A 727 22.38 -27.57 -8.41
N THR A 728 21.26 -27.94 -7.78
CA THR A 728 21.17 -29.08 -6.87
C THR A 728 20.35 -30.20 -7.49
N TYR A 729 20.92 -31.40 -7.48
CA TYR A 729 20.38 -32.60 -8.10
C TYR A 729 20.18 -33.72 -7.07
N SER A 730 19.04 -34.38 -7.16
CA SER A 730 18.72 -35.61 -6.44
C SER A 730 19.01 -36.81 -7.33
N ILE A 731 19.99 -37.63 -6.94
CA ILE A 731 20.47 -38.79 -7.70
C ILE A 731 20.00 -40.06 -7.00
N THR A 732 19.00 -40.74 -7.55
CA THR A 732 18.34 -41.92 -6.96
C THR A 732 18.70 -43.20 -7.70
N PHE A 733 18.77 -44.34 -6.99
CA PHE A 733 19.10 -45.63 -7.60
C PHE A 733 18.60 -46.81 -6.76
N SER A 734 18.58 -48.02 -7.34
CA SER A 734 18.31 -49.25 -6.57
C SER A 734 19.35 -49.44 -5.46
N PRO A 735 18.96 -49.85 -4.24
CA PRO A 735 19.86 -49.91 -3.08
C PRO A 735 21.12 -50.75 -3.33
N ARG A 736 22.27 -50.26 -2.83
CA ARG A 736 23.57 -50.93 -3.01
C ARG A 736 24.38 -50.96 -1.73
N ILE A 737 24.81 -52.15 -1.32
CA ILE A 737 25.71 -52.33 -0.18
C ILE A 737 27.15 -52.09 -0.62
N GLY A 738 27.91 -51.28 0.13
CA GLY A 738 29.33 -51.06 -0.09
C GLY A 738 29.99 -50.23 1.01
N THR A 739 31.32 -50.12 0.97
CA THR A 739 32.13 -49.34 1.94
C THR A 739 32.53 -47.96 1.42
N ALA A 740 32.27 -47.64 0.15
CA ALA A 740 32.48 -46.31 -0.40
C ALA A 740 31.51 -46.06 -1.57
N ILE A 741 31.23 -44.80 -1.85
CA ILE A 741 30.39 -44.35 -2.96
C ILE A 741 30.96 -43.07 -3.56
N ARG A 742 30.93 -42.92 -4.88
CA ARG A 742 31.45 -41.74 -5.57
C ARG A 742 30.69 -41.42 -6.84
N LEU A 743 30.70 -40.15 -7.22
CA LEU A 743 30.46 -39.71 -8.59
C LEU A 743 31.75 -39.88 -9.37
N HIS A 744 31.68 -40.51 -10.53
CA HIS A 744 32.83 -40.81 -11.37
C HIS A 744 32.49 -40.52 -12.83
N GLY A 745 33.27 -39.68 -13.50
CA GLY A 745 32.86 -39.17 -14.79
C GLY A 745 33.94 -38.41 -15.56
N ASN A 746 33.55 -37.91 -16.73
CA ASN A 746 34.39 -37.06 -17.56
C ASN A 746 34.18 -35.60 -17.15
N PRO A 747 35.20 -34.89 -16.66
CA PRO A 747 35.08 -33.47 -16.39
C PRO A 747 34.92 -32.66 -17.68
N GLY A 748 34.30 -31.50 -17.54
CA GLY A 748 34.07 -30.52 -18.59
C GLY A 748 35.21 -29.54 -18.79
N GLY A 749 35.20 -28.85 -19.94
CA GLY A 749 36.13 -27.76 -20.24
C GLY A 749 37.51 -28.20 -20.71
N SER A 750 38.42 -27.23 -20.90
CA SER A 750 39.79 -27.46 -21.39
C SER A 750 40.81 -27.80 -20.30
N SER A 751 40.40 -27.72 -19.03
CA SER A 751 41.25 -28.00 -17.86
C SER A 751 40.81 -29.21 -17.05
N ASN A 752 39.83 -29.97 -17.54
CA ASN A 752 39.43 -31.29 -17.03
C ASN A 752 39.30 -31.36 -15.48
N PHE A 753 38.45 -30.50 -14.91
CA PHE A 753 38.12 -30.53 -13.48
C PHE A 753 36.62 -30.33 -13.24
N ILE A 754 36.18 -30.70 -12.04
CA ILE A 754 34.81 -30.48 -11.55
C ILE A 754 34.82 -29.54 -10.34
N SER A 755 33.68 -28.90 -10.11
CA SER A 755 33.42 -28.07 -8.94
C SER A 755 32.20 -28.63 -8.21
N VAL A 756 32.27 -28.69 -6.88
CA VAL A 756 31.20 -29.23 -6.03
C VAL A 756 30.90 -28.24 -4.92
N GLY A 757 29.65 -27.77 -4.84
CA GLY A 757 29.16 -26.99 -3.72
C GLY A 757 28.90 -27.87 -2.51
N GLU A 758 28.14 -28.95 -2.71
CA GLU A 758 27.64 -29.80 -1.62
C GLU A 758 27.39 -31.23 -2.12
N LEU A 759 27.76 -32.25 -1.33
CA LEU A 759 27.62 -33.67 -1.70
C LEU A 759 27.21 -34.51 -0.50
N ARG A 760 25.94 -34.94 -0.49
CA ARG A 760 25.33 -35.73 0.59
C ARG A 760 25.06 -37.17 0.19
N ILE A 761 25.39 -38.10 1.07
CA ILE A 761 25.21 -39.54 0.89
C ILE A 761 24.16 -40.07 1.87
N TYR A 762 23.15 -40.73 1.31
CA TYR A 762 22.08 -41.32 2.11
C TYR A 762 22.11 -42.85 2.04
N ALA A 763 21.96 -43.50 3.19
CA ALA A 763 21.90 -44.96 3.30
C ALA A 763 20.76 -45.43 4.20
N SER A 764 20.34 -46.69 4.03
CA SER A 764 19.33 -47.31 4.90
C SER A 764 19.77 -47.30 6.36
N GLN A 765 18.84 -47.00 7.27
CA GLN A 765 19.01 -47.26 8.69
C GLN A 765 19.07 -48.76 9.00
N SER A 766 19.95 -49.14 9.93
CA SER A 766 19.96 -50.48 10.52
C SER A 766 20.21 -50.40 12.04
N PRO A 767 19.24 -50.82 12.89
CA PRO A 767 17.88 -51.25 12.54
C PRO A 767 16.98 -50.07 12.09
N VAL A 768 15.93 -50.38 11.31
CA VAL A 768 14.95 -49.38 10.83
C VAL A 768 14.18 -48.85 12.02
N ALA A 769 14.41 -47.60 12.42
CA ALA A 769 13.68 -46.95 13.50
C ALA A 769 12.50 -46.14 12.94
N PRO A 770 11.42 -45.96 13.73
CA PRO A 770 10.38 -44.99 13.45
C PRO A 770 10.96 -43.57 13.27
N GLN A 771 10.55 -42.86 12.23
CA GLN A 771 10.96 -41.47 11.94
C GLN A 771 9.76 -40.55 11.70
N GLN A 772 9.90 -39.26 11.99
CA GLN A 772 8.91 -38.25 11.66
C GLN A 772 9.48 -37.21 10.68
N ARG A 773 8.69 -36.81 9.70
CA ARG A 773 8.94 -35.68 8.79
C ARG A 773 7.83 -34.65 8.94
N THR A 774 8.17 -33.38 8.83
CA THR A 774 7.21 -32.29 8.92
C THR A 774 7.11 -31.63 7.55
N ALA A 775 6.04 -31.93 6.81
CA ALA A 775 5.75 -31.25 5.56
C ALA A 775 5.07 -29.92 5.85
N THR A 776 5.51 -28.83 5.22
CA THR A 776 4.99 -27.48 5.40
C THR A 776 4.53 -26.90 4.07
N LEU A 777 3.29 -26.41 4.01
CA LEU A 777 2.83 -25.57 2.90
C LEU A 777 2.92 -24.11 3.31
N THR A 778 3.64 -23.31 2.54
CA THR A 778 3.57 -21.85 2.58
C THR A 778 2.73 -21.34 1.41
N VAL A 779 1.73 -20.51 1.70
CA VAL A 779 0.90 -19.87 0.69
C VAL A 779 1.10 -18.36 0.79
N THR A 780 1.33 -17.71 -0.36
CA THR A 780 1.55 -16.27 -0.46
C THR A 780 0.58 -15.65 -1.45
N ASP A 781 0.01 -14.50 -1.13
CA ASP A 781 -0.85 -13.74 -2.04
C ASP A 781 -0.06 -12.78 -2.95
N THR A 782 -0.77 -12.10 -3.86
CA THR A 782 -0.17 -11.10 -4.76
C THR A 782 0.37 -9.85 -4.06
N LEU A 783 -0.04 -9.59 -2.82
CA LEU A 783 0.39 -8.46 -1.98
C LEU A 783 1.47 -8.86 -0.96
N GLN A 784 2.04 -10.06 -1.10
CA GLN A 784 3.14 -10.61 -0.31
C GLN A 784 2.79 -10.95 1.15
N ALA A 785 1.51 -11.05 1.52
CA ALA A 785 1.18 -11.69 2.80
C ALA A 785 1.22 -13.21 2.65
N SER A 786 1.74 -13.89 3.66
CA SER A 786 1.92 -15.33 3.64
C SER A 786 1.50 -16.00 4.94
N THR A 787 1.11 -17.26 4.82
CA THR A 787 0.76 -18.15 5.94
C THR A 787 1.38 -19.52 5.67
N SER A 788 1.93 -20.14 6.71
CA SER A 788 2.46 -21.51 6.64
C SER A 788 1.71 -22.45 7.58
N VAL A 789 1.43 -23.67 7.12
CA VAL A 789 0.81 -24.74 7.91
C VAL A 789 1.56 -26.04 7.68
N SER A 790 1.74 -26.84 8.73
CA SER A 790 2.52 -28.08 8.68
C SER A 790 1.70 -29.32 9.04
N ILE A 791 2.07 -30.47 8.46
CA ILE A 791 1.52 -31.79 8.75
C ILE A 791 2.66 -32.80 8.96
N THR A 792 2.52 -33.66 9.98
CA THR A 792 3.50 -34.69 10.31
C THR A 792 3.26 -35.96 9.51
N ILE A 793 4.33 -36.50 8.92
CA ILE A 793 4.38 -37.78 8.21
C ILE A 793 5.27 -38.75 8.99
N SER A 794 4.74 -39.92 9.35
CA SER A 794 5.46 -40.92 10.16
C SER A 794 5.93 -42.11 9.33
N LEU A 795 7.25 -42.30 9.22
CA LEU A 795 7.85 -43.39 8.48
C LEU A 795 8.18 -44.56 9.40
N ASN A 796 7.86 -45.77 8.96
CA ASN A 796 8.09 -47.01 9.71
C ASN A 796 7.52 -46.97 11.13
N ASN A 797 6.42 -46.24 11.32
CA ASN A 797 5.66 -46.22 12.56
C ASN A 797 4.21 -46.57 12.21
N THR A 798 3.58 -47.40 13.03
CA THR A 798 2.15 -47.65 12.95
C THR A 798 1.46 -47.09 14.20
N PRO A 799 0.18 -46.64 14.11
CA PRO A 799 -0.53 -46.23 15.31
C PRO A 799 -0.72 -47.43 16.26
N PRO A 800 -0.59 -47.23 17.58
CA PRO A 800 -0.77 -48.30 18.54
C PRO A 800 -2.22 -48.78 18.52
N VAL A 801 -2.46 -50.05 18.83
CA VAL A 801 -3.80 -50.60 19.04
C VAL A 801 -4.23 -50.29 20.46
N ALA A 802 -5.35 -49.58 20.61
CA ALA A 802 -5.97 -49.27 21.90
C ALA A 802 -7.27 -50.07 22.08
N GLN A 803 -7.40 -50.73 23.23
CA GLN A 803 -8.63 -51.44 23.60
C GLN A 803 -9.01 -51.13 25.05
N ILE A 804 -10.27 -50.79 25.27
CA ILE A 804 -10.87 -50.68 26.60
C ILE A 804 -11.37 -52.07 27.01
N LEU A 805 -10.83 -52.61 28.10
CA LEU A 805 -11.23 -53.90 28.67
C LEU A 805 -12.36 -53.72 29.69
N GLU A 806 -12.28 -52.68 30.50
CA GLU A 806 -13.29 -52.28 31.49
C GLU A 806 -13.40 -50.74 31.52
N PRO A 807 -14.61 -50.18 31.58
CA PRO A 807 -15.91 -50.85 31.43
C PRO A 807 -16.20 -51.25 29.97
N LEU A 808 -17.15 -52.16 29.77
CA LEU A 808 -17.60 -52.53 28.42
C LEU A 808 -18.55 -51.46 27.86
N ASP A 809 -18.59 -51.30 26.54
CA ASP A 809 -19.58 -50.43 25.91
C ASP A 809 -21.01 -50.88 26.23
N GLY A 810 -21.87 -49.92 26.55
CA GLY A 810 -23.23 -50.18 27.03
C GLY A 810 -23.31 -50.64 28.49
N THR A 811 -22.22 -50.60 29.25
CA THR A 811 -22.27 -50.90 30.69
C THR A 811 -23.31 -50.01 31.37
N ILE A 812 -24.10 -50.62 32.24
CA ILE A 812 -25.14 -49.97 33.01
C ILE A 812 -24.61 -49.76 34.43
N PHE A 813 -24.81 -48.56 35.00
CA PHE A 813 -24.48 -48.27 36.40
C PHE A 813 -25.68 -47.66 37.13
N ASP A 814 -25.71 -47.83 38.45
CA ASP A 814 -26.78 -47.31 39.29
C ASP A 814 -26.71 -45.78 39.39
N ILE A 815 -27.85 -45.12 39.26
CA ILE A 815 -27.99 -43.67 39.39
C ILE A 815 -28.08 -43.20 40.85
N CYS A 816 -28.28 -44.10 41.82
CA CYS A 816 -28.61 -43.70 43.18
C CYS A 816 -27.37 -43.41 44.04
N GLU A 817 -26.18 -43.83 43.59
CA GLU A 817 -24.92 -43.55 44.27
C GLU A 817 -23.75 -43.36 43.29
N SER A 818 -22.71 -42.67 43.73
CA SER A 818 -21.47 -42.58 42.95
C SER A 818 -20.76 -43.93 42.95
N ILE A 819 -20.50 -44.49 41.78
CA ILE A 819 -19.75 -45.74 41.62
C ILE A 819 -18.31 -45.46 41.20
N VAL A 820 -17.37 -46.17 41.81
CA VAL A 820 -15.98 -46.22 41.35
C VAL A 820 -15.89 -47.28 40.25
N THR A 821 -15.68 -46.84 39.02
CA THR A 821 -15.59 -47.71 37.85
C THR A 821 -14.12 -47.94 37.49
N PRO A 822 -13.65 -49.21 37.43
CA PRO A 822 -12.30 -49.50 36.97
C PRO A 822 -12.15 -49.17 35.50
N LEU A 823 -11.02 -48.54 35.16
CA LEU A 823 -10.58 -48.27 33.80
C LEU A 823 -9.38 -49.17 33.52
N ARG A 824 -9.56 -50.14 32.62
CA ARG A 824 -8.47 -51.06 32.23
C ARG A 824 -8.24 -51.01 30.73
N ALA A 825 -6.99 -50.77 30.35
CA ALA A 825 -6.55 -50.72 28.97
C ALA A 825 -5.79 -51.98 28.58
N ALA A 826 -5.98 -52.43 27.34
CA ALA A 826 -4.99 -53.21 26.62
C ALA A 826 -4.42 -52.35 25.49
N ALA A 827 -3.09 -52.30 25.42
CA ALA A 827 -2.34 -51.55 24.42
C ALA A 827 -1.29 -52.47 23.78
N ALA A 828 -1.18 -52.41 22.46
CA ALA A 828 -0.15 -53.13 21.71
C ALA A 828 0.30 -52.26 20.54
N ASP A 829 1.57 -52.36 20.20
CA ASP A 829 2.15 -51.66 19.05
C ASP A 829 3.09 -52.61 18.30
N ALA A 830 3.26 -52.40 16.99
CA ALA A 830 4.11 -53.25 16.17
C ALA A 830 5.60 -52.94 16.35
N GLU A 831 5.93 -51.67 16.63
CA GLU A 831 7.30 -51.17 16.68
C GLU A 831 7.82 -51.01 18.13
N TYR A 832 6.94 -50.73 19.08
CA TYR A 832 7.29 -50.46 20.49
C TYR A 832 6.75 -51.52 21.45
N SER A 833 7.51 -51.80 22.51
CA SER A 833 7.02 -52.67 23.58
C SER A 833 5.98 -51.95 24.45
N SER A 834 5.10 -52.71 25.09
CA SER A 834 3.94 -52.17 25.83
C SER A 834 4.31 -51.19 26.95
N ASP A 835 5.50 -51.31 27.54
CA ASP A 835 6.04 -50.42 28.58
C ASP A 835 6.51 -49.05 28.05
N GLN A 836 6.67 -48.93 26.72
CA GLN A 836 7.00 -47.68 26.04
C GLN A 836 5.75 -46.91 25.61
N LEU A 837 4.58 -47.54 25.65
CA LEU A 837 3.30 -46.90 25.31
C LEU A 837 2.78 -46.10 26.50
N THR A 838 2.14 -44.98 26.20
CA THR A 838 1.49 -44.13 27.20
C THR A 838 -0.02 -44.17 27.02
N CYS A 839 -0.76 -44.28 28.12
CA CYS A 839 -2.21 -44.21 28.12
C CYS A 839 -2.66 -42.84 28.60
N ARG A 840 -3.82 -42.41 28.11
CA ARG A 840 -4.54 -41.24 28.61
C ARG A 840 -6.04 -41.51 28.57
N TRP A 841 -6.65 -41.55 29.73
CA TRP A 841 -8.09 -41.65 29.91
C TRP A 841 -8.74 -40.28 30.03
N GLN A 842 -9.95 -40.15 29.51
CA GLN A 842 -10.85 -39.04 29.81
C GLN A 842 -12.28 -39.57 29.99
N THR A 843 -12.88 -39.26 31.14
CA THR A 843 -14.32 -39.49 31.36
C THR A 843 -15.07 -38.23 31.00
N ILE A 844 -16.10 -38.34 30.17
CA ILE A 844 -16.86 -37.21 29.66
C ILE A 844 -18.33 -37.47 29.98
N LEU A 845 -18.90 -36.65 30.84
CA LEU A 845 -20.34 -36.64 31.08
C LEU A 845 -21.04 -35.93 29.93
N HIS A 846 -21.86 -36.66 29.17
CA HIS A 846 -22.78 -36.09 28.20
C HIS A 846 -24.10 -35.78 28.89
N HIS A 847 -24.48 -34.51 28.94
CA HIS A 847 -25.71 -34.06 29.58
C HIS A 847 -26.53 -33.19 28.63
N ASN A 848 -27.66 -33.74 28.15
CA ASN A 848 -28.54 -33.11 27.16
C ASN A 848 -27.79 -32.66 25.88
N LYS A 849 -27.47 -31.36 25.75
CA LYS A 849 -26.78 -30.77 24.58
C LYS A 849 -25.36 -30.27 24.87
N HIS A 850 -24.81 -30.54 26.05
CA HIS A 850 -23.46 -30.12 26.43
C HIS A 850 -22.72 -31.24 27.16
N ILE A 851 -21.40 -31.09 27.30
CA ILE A 851 -20.52 -32.10 27.89
C ILE A 851 -19.70 -31.51 29.03
N HIS A 852 -19.37 -32.35 30.02
CA HIS A 852 -18.43 -32.04 31.11
C HIS A 852 -17.29 -33.05 31.07
N PRO A 853 -16.13 -32.70 30.48
CA PRO A 853 -14.95 -33.55 30.52
C PRO A 853 -14.25 -33.46 31.87
N GLU A 854 -13.97 -34.62 32.47
CA GLU A 854 -13.10 -34.73 33.64
C GLU A 854 -11.62 -34.55 33.25
N PRO A 855 -10.73 -34.26 34.22
CA PRO A 855 -9.29 -34.22 34.00
C PRO A 855 -8.75 -35.54 33.42
N PHE A 856 -7.66 -35.44 32.65
CA PHE A 856 -6.98 -36.61 32.11
C PHE A 856 -6.31 -37.45 33.20
N ASP A 857 -6.40 -38.77 33.09
CA ASP A 857 -5.58 -39.72 33.86
C ASP A 857 -4.62 -40.45 32.91
N TYR A 858 -3.33 -40.46 33.24
CA TYR A 858 -2.29 -41.03 32.38
C TYR A 858 -1.87 -42.46 32.76
N ASN A 859 -2.54 -43.07 33.75
CA ASN A 859 -2.30 -44.46 34.12
C ASN A 859 -3.11 -45.41 33.22
N CYS A 860 -2.48 -46.46 32.69
CA CYS A 860 -3.19 -47.43 31.84
C CYS A 860 -4.27 -48.22 32.59
N ASP A 861 -4.02 -48.52 33.86
CA ASP A 861 -5.00 -49.08 34.79
C ASP A 861 -5.28 -48.06 35.90
N THR A 862 -6.52 -47.62 36.00
CA THR A 862 -6.96 -46.62 36.98
C THR A 862 -8.45 -46.81 37.31
N THR A 863 -9.07 -45.80 37.91
CA THR A 863 -10.49 -45.75 38.20
C THR A 863 -11.05 -44.37 37.90
N THR A 864 -12.31 -44.29 37.50
CA THR A 864 -13.09 -43.05 37.46
C THR A 864 -14.29 -43.14 38.39
N VAL A 865 -14.84 -42.00 38.80
CA VAL A 865 -16.05 -41.96 39.61
C VAL A 865 -17.21 -41.49 38.74
N LEU A 866 -18.17 -42.38 38.50
CA LEU A 866 -19.40 -42.05 37.81
C LEU A 866 -20.42 -41.64 38.86
N SER A 867 -20.77 -40.36 38.88
CA SER A 867 -21.71 -39.81 39.86
C SER A 867 -23.10 -39.59 39.27
N PRO A 868 -24.15 -39.70 40.09
CA PRO A 868 -25.49 -39.26 39.72
C PRO A 868 -25.46 -37.80 39.25
N HIS A 869 -26.18 -37.48 38.17
CA HIS A 869 -26.17 -36.13 37.63
C HIS A 869 -27.55 -35.72 37.12
N GLY A 870 -27.95 -34.50 37.44
CA GLY A 870 -29.22 -33.92 36.97
C GLY A 870 -30.43 -34.20 37.86
N SER A 871 -31.58 -33.71 37.40
CA SER A 871 -32.89 -33.89 38.04
C SER A 871 -33.75 -34.93 37.31
N THR A 872 -34.81 -35.44 37.93
CA THR A 872 -35.69 -36.46 37.34
C THR A 872 -36.22 -36.02 35.96
N GLY A 873 -35.71 -36.62 34.88
CA GLY A 873 -36.11 -36.35 33.49
C GLY A 873 -34.99 -35.90 32.56
N GLU A 874 -33.78 -35.63 33.06
CA GLU A 874 -32.62 -35.33 32.23
C GLU A 874 -31.96 -36.62 31.70
N SER A 875 -31.61 -36.65 30.42
CA SER A 875 -30.86 -37.75 29.81
C SER A 875 -29.37 -37.44 29.89
N TYR A 876 -28.60 -38.34 30.50
CA TYR A 876 -27.15 -38.25 30.51
C TYR A 876 -26.51 -39.64 30.43
N TYR A 877 -25.26 -39.69 30.00
CA TYR A 877 -24.41 -40.88 30.00
C TYR A 877 -22.95 -40.46 30.09
N PHE A 878 -22.05 -41.39 30.40
CA PHE A 878 -20.62 -41.13 30.41
C PHE A 878 -19.96 -41.77 29.20
N GLU A 879 -19.23 -40.99 28.42
CA GLU A 879 -18.28 -41.50 27.43
C GLU A 879 -16.90 -41.62 28.08
N ILE A 880 -16.30 -42.79 28.02
CA ILE A 880 -14.95 -43.04 28.53
C ILE A 880 -14.05 -43.24 27.33
N VAL A 881 -13.12 -42.31 27.15
CA VAL A 881 -12.17 -42.29 26.03
C VAL A 881 -10.81 -42.76 26.52
N LEU A 882 -10.22 -43.74 25.84
CA LEU A 882 -8.84 -44.15 25.98
C LEU A 882 -8.05 -43.68 24.76
N THR A 883 -7.01 -42.88 24.97
CA THR A 883 -5.97 -42.62 23.97
C THR A 883 -4.71 -43.39 24.35
N VAL A 884 -4.14 -44.14 23.42
CA VAL A 884 -2.81 -44.76 23.56
C VAL A 884 -1.87 -44.09 22.57
N SER A 885 -0.68 -43.70 23.02
CA SER A 885 0.35 -43.05 22.21
C SER A 885 1.67 -43.82 22.29
N ASP A 886 2.36 -43.92 21.15
CA ASP A 886 3.71 -44.48 21.07
C ASP A 886 4.80 -43.38 21.13
N PRO A 887 6.08 -43.72 21.42
CA PRO A 887 7.19 -42.77 21.42
C PRO A 887 7.49 -42.12 20.06
N GLY A 888 7.09 -42.76 18.96
CA GLY A 888 7.14 -42.22 17.61
C GLY A 888 5.99 -41.27 17.28
N GLY A 889 5.18 -40.89 18.28
CA GLY A 889 4.20 -39.81 18.24
C GLY A 889 2.88 -40.13 17.54
N LEU A 890 2.64 -41.38 17.11
CA LEU A 890 1.30 -41.78 16.67
C LEU A 890 0.44 -42.16 17.87
N SER A 891 -0.88 -42.04 17.69
CA SER A 891 -1.84 -42.38 18.73
C SER A 891 -3.13 -42.91 18.15
N THR A 892 -3.78 -43.78 18.90
CA THR A 892 -5.13 -44.27 18.60
C THR A 892 -6.02 -43.98 19.79
N SER A 893 -7.24 -43.53 19.51
CA SER A 893 -8.28 -43.38 20.52
C SER A 893 -9.43 -44.35 20.27
N THR A 894 -10.00 -44.87 21.35
CA THR A 894 -11.24 -45.65 21.35
C THR A 894 -12.10 -45.16 22.52
N SER A 895 -13.42 -45.33 22.43
CA SER A 895 -14.32 -44.95 23.51
C SER A 895 -15.43 -45.97 23.73
N VAL A 896 -15.95 -45.99 24.95
CA VAL A 896 -17.12 -46.76 25.38
C VAL A 896 -18.11 -45.82 26.06
N ASN A 897 -19.39 -46.08 25.90
CA ASN A 897 -20.46 -45.35 26.57
C ASN A 897 -21.02 -46.18 27.73
N VAL A 898 -21.13 -45.56 28.90
CA VAL A 898 -21.68 -46.14 30.12
C VAL A 898 -22.95 -45.37 30.46
N TYR A 899 -24.06 -46.10 30.62
CA TYR A 899 -25.39 -45.52 30.77
C TYR A 899 -25.87 -45.66 32.22
N PRO A 900 -26.42 -44.58 32.81
CA PRO A 900 -27.09 -44.71 34.08
C PRO A 900 -28.39 -45.49 33.89
N THR A 901 -28.70 -46.40 34.81
CA THR A 901 -30.06 -46.92 34.97
C THR A 901 -30.58 -46.60 36.34
N CYS A 902 -31.83 -46.17 36.39
CA CYS A 902 -32.58 -46.00 37.60
C CYS A 902 -33.77 -46.95 37.57
N CYS A 903 -33.77 -47.96 38.44
CA CYS A 903 -35.04 -48.47 38.91
C CYS A 903 -35.37 -47.81 40.25
N ALA A 904 -35.91 -46.59 40.19
CA ALA A 904 -36.20 -45.82 41.41
C ALA A 904 -37.17 -46.55 42.36
N GLY A 905 -37.89 -47.56 41.88
CA GLY A 905 -38.72 -48.44 42.72
C GLY A 905 -37.98 -49.61 43.39
N ASP A 906 -36.75 -49.95 42.98
CA ASP A 906 -35.93 -51.04 43.54
C ASP A 906 -35.22 -50.55 44.82
N TRP A 907 -36.01 -50.36 45.88
CA TRP A 907 -35.58 -49.71 47.12
C TRP A 907 -34.37 -50.38 47.78
N ASN A 908 -34.27 -51.71 47.67
CA ASN A 908 -33.15 -52.44 48.27
C ASN A 908 -31.98 -52.65 47.30
N HIS A 909 -32.06 -52.06 46.10
CA HIS A 909 -31.03 -52.10 45.06
C HIS A 909 -30.65 -53.55 44.67
N SER A 910 -31.63 -54.45 44.64
CA SER A 910 -31.43 -55.86 44.30
C SER A 910 -31.19 -56.10 42.80
N GLY A 911 -31.40 -55.09 41.97
CA GLY A 911 -31.46 -55.17 40.51
C GLY A 911 -32.81 -55.69 40.00
N THR A 912 -33.81 -55.92 40.86
CA THR A 912 -35.12 -56.45 40.47
C THR A 912 -36.27 -55.81 41.25
N LEU A 913 -37.08 -55.00 40.58
CA LEU A 913 -38.28 -54.43 41.17
C LEU A 913 -39.34 -55.49 41.49
N ASN A 914 -39.54 -55.78 42.77
CA ASN A 914 -40.51 -56.76 43.22
C ASN A 914 -41.14 -56.35 44.56
N SER A 915 -42.02 -57.18 45.11
CA SER A 915 -42.73 -56.85 46.35
C SER A 915 -41.80 -56.60 47.55
N GLN A 916 -40.58 -57.14 47.53
CA GLN A 916 -39.61 -56.96 48.60
C GLN A 916 -39.21 -55.48 48.72
N ASP A 917 -39.00 -54.78 47.61
CA ASP A 917 -38.66 -53.35 47.60
C ASP A 917 -39.73 -52.49 48.24
N PHE A 918 -40.99 -52.83 47.97
CA PHE A 918 -42.13 -52.16 48.58
C PHE A 918 -42.17 -52.36 50.10
N PHE A 919 -41.86 -53.57 50.58
CA PHE A 919 -41.85 -53.86 52.01
C PHE A 919 -40.63 -53.27 52.72
N ASP A 920 -39.48 -53.25 52.07
CA ASP A 920 -38.27 -52.64 52.60
C ASP A 920 -38.47 -51.11 52.71
N PHE A 921 -39.06 -50.48 51.69
CA PHE A 921 -39.44 -49.06 51.74
C PHE A 921 -40.41 -48.77 52.87
N LEU A 922 -41.46 -49.58 53.03
CA LEU A 922 -42.41 -49.42 54.14
C LEU A 922 -41.73 -49.55 55.50
N ALA A 923 -40.79 -50.46 55.65
CA ALA A 923 -40.05 -50.65 56.90
C ALA A 923 -39.22 -49.41 57.24
N ASP A 924 -38.51 -48.84 56.26
CA ASP A 924 -37.74 -47.62 56.44
C ASP A 924 -38.63 -46.39 56.62
N PHE A 925 -39.79 -46.34 55.95
CA PHE A 925 -40.76 -45.26 56.08
C PHE A 925 -41.32 -45.16 57.50
N PHE A 926 -41.69 -46.29 58.10
CA PHE A 926 -42.15 -46.31 59.49
C PHE A 926 -41.02 -46.18 60.52
N SER A 927 -39.76 -46.23 60.06
CA SER A 927 -38.57 -46.03 60.88
C SER A 927 -37.94 -44.65 60.70
N ASP A 928 -38.60 -43.74 59.96
CA ASP A 928 -38.15 -42.37 59.68
C ASP A 928 -36.83 -42.31 58.87
N ASN A 929 -36.58 -43.35 58.06
CA ASN A 929 -35.37 -43.52 57.24
C ASN A 929 -35.65 -43.58 55.72
N ALA A 930 -36.90 -43.34 55.28
CA ALA A 930 -37.28 -43.39 53.86
C ALA A 930 -37.52 -41.99 53.27
N ASP A 931 -36.49 -41.15 53.30
CA ASP A 931 -36.46 -39.84 52.63
C ASP A 931 -36.21 -40.02 51.12
N TYR A 932 -37.26 -40.42 50.40
CA TYR A 932 -37.20 -40.81 48.98
C TYR A 932 -36.85 -39.65 48.06
N ASN A 933 -37.31 -38.42 48.37
CA ASN A 933 -36.98 -37.23 47.58
C ASN A 933 -35.78 -36.44 48.13
N HIS A 934 -35.08 -37.00 49.13
CA HIS A 934 -33.83 -36.50 49.72
C HIS A 934 -33.93 -35.06 50.27
N ASN A 935 -35.07 -34.68 50.83
CA ASN A 935 -35.29 -33.34 51.39
C ASN A 935 -34.88 -33.21 52.88
N GLY A 936 -34.38 -34.30 53.47
CA GLY A 936 -33.94 -34.41 54.85
C GLY A 936 -35.02 -34.84 55.85
N VAL A 937 -36.25 -35.14 55.40
CA VAL A 937 -37.37 -35.58 56.26
C VAL A 937 -38.22 -36.66 55.58
N THR A 938 -38.55 -37.75 56.30
CA THR A 938 -39.50 -38.75 55.80
C THR A 938 -40.94 -38.27 55.98
N THR A 939 -41.65 -38.03 54.88
CA THR A 939 -43.02 -37.53 54.87
C THR A 939 -43.93 -38.34 53.97
N SER A 940 -45.26 -38.15 54.06
CA SER A 940 -46.19 -38.80 53.13
C SER A 940 -45.88 -38.53 51.65
N GLN A 941 -45.16 -37.44 51.34
CA GLN A 941 -44.72 -37.16 49.97
C GLN A 941 -43.73 -38.22 49.48
N ASP A 942 -42.76 -38.61 50.30
CA ASP A 942 -41.78 -39.67 50.01
C ASP A 942 -42.46 -41.01 49.74
N PHE A 943 -43.50 -41.32 50.51
CA PHE A 943 -44.33 -42.50 50.28
C PHE A 943 -45.02 -42.47 48.91
N PHE A 944 -45.64 -41.34 48.53
CA PHE A 944 -46.31 -41.23 47.24
C PHE A 944 -45.34 -41.18 46.05
N ASP A 945 -44.17 -40.57 46.22
CA ASP A 945 -43.12 -40.52 45.21
C ASP A 945 -42.54 -41.92 44.95
N PHE A 946 -42.27 -42.69 46.02
CA PHE A 946 -41.86 -44.09 45.92
C PHE A 946 -42.92 -44.96 45.24
N LEU A 947 -44.20 -44.86 45.64
CA LEU A 947 -45.28 -45.61 44.98
C LEU A 947 -45.37 -45.27 43.49
N GLY A 948 -45.19 -43.99 43.14
CA GLY A 948 -45.15 -43.53 41.76
C GLY A 948 -44.07 -44.23 40.95
N ALA A 949 -42.87 -44.35 41.49
CA ALA A 949 -41.76 -45.06 40.85
C ALA A 949 -41.95 -46.59 40.83
N PHE A 950 -42.37 -47.18 41.95
CA PHE A 950 -42.60 -48.62 42.10
C PHE A 950 -43.63 -49.15 41.10
N PHE A 951 -44.72 -48.40 40.87
CA PHE A 951 -45.74 -48.82 39.89
C PHE A 951 -45.43 -48.41 38.44
N LYS A 952 -44.55 -47.43 38.24
CA LYS A 952 -44.09 -47.04 36.90
C LYS A 952 -43.20 -48.12 36.27
N GLY A 953 -42.54 -48.95 37.09
CA GLY A 953 -41.62 -49.99 36.63
C GLY A 953 -40.21 -49.46 36.32
N CYS A 954 -39.23 -50.36 36.23
CA CYS A 954 -37.91 -50.01 35.72
C CYS A 954 -37.95 -49.81 34.19
N PRO A 955 -37.19 -48.87 33.61
CA PRO A 955 -37.02 -48.72 32.16
C PRO A 955 -36.47 -49.96 31.46
#